data_AF-A0A254RKF2-F1
#
_entry.id   AF-A0A254RKF2-F1
#
_cell.length_a   1.000
_cell.length_b   1.000
_cell.length_c   1.000
_cell.angle_alpha   90.00
_cell.angle_beta   90.00
_cell.angle_gamma   90.00
#
_symmetry.space_group_name_H-M   'P 1'
#
loop_
_entity.id
_entity.type
_entity.pdbx_description
1 polymer ?
#
loop_
_entity_poly.entity_id
_entity_poly.type
_entity_poly.pdbx_seq_one_letter_code
_entity_poly.pdbx_strand_id
1 'polypeptide(L)'
;MMRYMTPLFIMAFSASMVLAAVNPMPDLVDPRDKQVYKTVQIGTYRWMAENLRFKLKGTECYEKKESNCEQYGRLYTWAAAMMLVDHYNYVSIKKFKAPKSGKKYHDVCPAGWHVPTNKEWYKLKYYVAKKGKSDGIGISLKSPDLWERELRLPAGTDEFGFNAIPAGEKTSYSGFMDIGRSAQFWSSLEIDNVGAYYWTLMYDTRTFEKEMAGKDEAVSVRCVEDRQYEIKDPPPPPVVVKPEVMKVQNKTIYTIHVGDQVWMAKNLDVDVPGSFCYAAKPENCQKYGRLYTWSAAMQLSKEFSEKSARDSVRRVHRGACPVGWHIPSIYDFERLNSYIKDIDESVPVGTNLKARDVWPETENSMPGENGFGFNALPSGILPTYSSFTGKDSVTGFWSTAEKDSVSAFYWSLRYDNDDIVRDSSGKEAAFPVRCVMDPPGVDEIYDSTALFDSRDENRYKTVEIGGKRWMAENLRFAAPGSFCYEDKDIRCRSYGRLYPWHVAMRLPDDFIVNPVEGAITVEHQGICPAGWHVPSQEEWNKLMADIAQMKKGSVAAALKTREGWARGGAPISEYSGFNAIPAGARYSDGEFMELGTSTYFWEASGGGDVGAGYWNLINSKDEVMRAEDFENNAFSLRCVKNEVTEADLKKAAVTPDAAAGTEGASGTEGAAP
;
A
#
# COMPACT_ATOMS: atom_id res chain seq x y z
N MET A 1 -38.45 60.96 -10.88
CA MET A 1 -36.98 61.10 -10.88
C MET A 1 -36.42 59.90 -10.14
N MET A 2 -36.09 58.86 -10.90
CA MET A 2 -35.96 57.46 -10.44
C MET A 2 -34.48 57.13 -10.25
N ARG A 3 -34.12 56.61 -9.06
CA ARG A 3 -32.74 56.25 -8.68
C ARG A 3 -32.34 54.92 -9.35
N TYR A 4 -31.21 54.91 -10.05
CA TYR A 4 -30.57 53.72 -10.58
C TYR A 4 -29.69 53.06 -9.52
N MET A 5 -29.98 51.80 -9.21
CA MET A 5 -29.06 50.85 -8.57
C MET A 5 -28.42 50.01 -9.68
N THR A 6 -27.10 50.02 -9.79
CA THR A 6 -26.32 49.09 -10.61
C THR A 6 -26.02 47.81 -9.80
N PRO A 7 -26.36 46.60 -10.29
CA PRO A 7 -25.96 45.36 -9.63
C PRO A 7 -24.57 44.90 -10.08
N LEU A 8 -23.81 44.38 -9.12
CA LEU A 8 -22.51 43.73 -9.25
C LEU A 8 -22.67 42.41 -10.04
N PHE A 9 -21.92 42.23 -11.12
CA PHE A 9 -21.81 40.96 -11.84
C PHE A 9 -20.91 40.01 -11.03
N ILE A 10 -21.50 39.00 -10.39
CA ILE A 10 -20.77 37.85 -9.85
C ILE A 10 -20.51 36.91 -11.04
N MET A 11 -19.25 36.83 -11.49
CA MET A 11 -18.81 35.74 -12.35
C MET A 11 -18.82 34.45 -11.54
N ALA A 12 -19.84 33.63 -11.75
CA ALA A 12 -19.83 32.24 -11.32
C ALA A 12 -18.83 31.48 -12.22
N PHE A 13 -17.65 31.17 -11.67
CA PHE A 13 -16.79 30.15 -12.24
C PHE A 13 -17.48 28.79 -12.05
N SER A 14 -18.12 28.29 -13.10
CA SER A 14 -18.56 26.90 -13.15
C SER A 14 -17.31 26.01 -13.28
N ALA A 15 -16.79 25.52 -12.17
CA ALA A 15 -15.94 24.34 -12.18
C ALA A 15 -16.78 23.17 -12.69
N SER A 16 -16.67 22.87 -13.98
CA SER A 16 -17.25 21.68 -14.57
C SER A 16 -16.47 20.48 -14.05
N MET A 17 -16.95 19.86 -12.97
CA MET A 17 -16.53 18.53 -12.56
C MET A 17 -16.87 17.57 -13.71
N VAL A 18 -15.85 17.08 -14.41
CA VAL A 18 -16.02 15.92 -15.27
C VAL A 18 -16.23 14.72 -14.35
N LEU A 19 -17.50 14.45 -14.02
CA LEU A 19 -17.96 13.13 -13.59
C LEU A 19 -17.46 12.13 -14.64
N ALA A 20 -16.91 10.99 -14.20
CA ALA A 20 -16.70 9.90 -15.13
C ALA A 20 -18.08 9.58 -15.71
N ALA A 21 -18.27 9.81 -17.00
CA ALA A 21 -19.56 9.63 -17.62
C ALA A 21 -19.88 8.13 -17.58
N VAL A 22 -20.75 7.73 -16.64
CA VAL A 22 -21.40 6.41 -16.70
C VAL A 22 -22.00 6.32 -18.10
N ASN A 23 -21.56 5.36 -18.90
CA ASN A 23 -22.11 5.17 -20.24
C ASN A 23 -23.36 4.29 -20.10
N PRO A 24 -24.57 4.86 -20.09
CA PRO A 24 -25.78 4.05 -20.06
C PRO A 24 -25.81 3.20 -21.31
N MET A 25 -26.00 1.90 -21.12
CA MET A 25 -26.12 0.95 -22.22
C MET A 25 -27.62 0.68 -22.48
N PRO A 26 -28.00 0.21 -23.69
CA PRO A 26 -29.40 -0.11 -23.97
C PRO A 26 -30.00 -1.03 -22.91
N ASP A 27 -31.29 -0.92 -22.62
CA ASP A 27 -31.91 -1.86 -21.69
C ASP A 27 -31.89 -3.29 -22.27
N LEU A 28 -31.77 -4.29 -21.41
CA LEU A 28 -31.93 -5.69 -21.76
C LEU A 28 -33.39 -6.09 -21.57
N VAL A 29 -34.02 -6.58 -22.64
CA VAL A 29 -35.34 -7.20 -22.57
C VAL A 29 -35.15 -8.70 -22.55
N ASP A 30 -35.50 -9.35 -21.44
CA ASP A 30 -35.44 -10.81 -21.35
C ASP A 30 -36.54 -11.42 -22.22
N PRO A 31 -36.20 -12.21 -23.25
CA PRO A 31 -37.19 -12.74 -24.18
C PRO A 31 -38.14 -13.74 -23.52
N ARG A 32 -37.75 -14.32 -22.38
CA ARG A 32 -38.44 -15.42 -21.69
C ARG A 32 -39.63 -14.94 -20.87
N ASP A 33 -39.53 -13.79 -20.21
CA ASP A 33 -40.57 -13.22 -19.34
C ASP A 33 -40.95 -11.76 -19.66
N LYS A 34 -40.28 -11.15 -20.66
CA LYS A 34 -40.46 -9.75 -21.09
C LYS A 34 -40.05 -8.71 -20.04
N GLN A 35 -39.37 -9.13 -18.97
CA GLN A 35 -38.82 -8.18 -18.01
C GLN A 35 -37.71 -7.35 -18.65
N VAL A 36 -37.72 -6.06 -18.33
CA VAL A 36 -36.72 -5.10 -18.79
C VAL A 36 -35.74 -4.84 -17.64
N TYR A 37 -34.45 -4.86 -17.95
CA TYR A 37 -33.37 -4.62 -17.01
C TYR A 37 -32.46 -3.52 -17.54
N LYS A 38 -32.13 -2.56 -16.69
CA LYS A 38 -31.08 -1.57 -16.96
C LYS A 38 -29.73 -2.26 -17.07
N THR A 39 -28.87 -1.73 -17.94
CA THR A 39 -27.51 -2.25 -18.11
C THR A 39 -26.50 -1.12 -18.17
N VAL A 40 -25.27 -1.43 -17.79
CA VAL A 40 -24.17 -0.48 -17.72
C VAL A 40 -22.88 -1.13 -18.21
N GLN A 41 -22.03 -0.35 -18.89
CA GLN A 41 -20.69 -0.80 -19.22
C GLN A 41 -19.71 -0.43 -18.10
N ILE A 42 -19.05 -1.42 -17.52
CA ILE A 42 -17.97 -1.22 -16.54
C ILE A 42 -16.74 -1.99 -17.03
N GLY A 43 -15.68 -1.26 -17.37
CA GLY A 43 -14.53 -1.81 -18.06
C GLY A 43 -14.90 -2.38 -19.43
N THR A 44 -14.41 -3.58 -19.72
CA THR A 44 -14.67 -4.29 -20.97
C THR A 44 -16.00 -5.04 -20.99
N TYR A 45 -16.77 -5.00 -19.91
CA TYR A 45 -17.98 -5.81 -19.76
C TYR A 45 -19.21 -4.92 -19.62
N ARG A 46 -20.33 -5.44 -20.11
CA ARG A 46 -21.64 -4.89 -19.86
C ARG A 46 -22.36 -5.75 -18.82
N TRP A 47 -22.81 -5.10 -17.77
CA TRP A 47 -23.45 -5.71 -16.60
C TRP A 47 -24.93 -5.32 -16.56
N MET A 48 -25.75 -6.19 -15.99
CA MET A 48 -27.05 -5.75 -15.47
C MET A 48 -26.82 -4.78 -14.30
N ALA A 49 -27.58 -3.68 -14.28
CA ALA A 49 -27.64 -2.73 -13.16
C ALA A 49 -28.79 -3.06 -12.19
N GLU A 50 -29.50 -4.16 -12.43
CA GLU A 50 -30.61 -4.66 -11.63
C GLU A 50 -30.43 -6.16 -11.37
N ASN A 51 -30.92 -6.63 -10.23
CA ASN A 51 -30.90 -8.05 -9.90
C ASN A 51 -31.94 -8.82 -10.74
N LEU A 52 -31.60 -10.03 -11.16
CA LEU A 52 -32.46 -10.84 -12.02
C LEU A 52 -33.79 -11.20 -11.31
N ARG A 53 -34.91 -11.10 -12.01
CA ARG A 53 -36.27 -11.41 -11.49
C ARG A 53 -36.91 -12.67 -12.10
N PHE A 54 -36.17 -13.40 -12.94
CA PHE A 54 -36.66 -14.59 -13.64
C PHE A 54 -37.10 -15.71 -12.68
N LYS A 55 -38.36 -16.13 -12.77
CA LYS A 55 -38.98 -17.09 -11.84
C LYS A 55 -38.79 -18.54 -12.29
N LEU A 56 -38.11 -19.33 -11.48
CA LEU A 56 -38.01 -20.80 -11.65
C LEU A 56 -37.97 -21.54 -10.29
N LYS A 57 -38.02 -22.87 -10.31
CA LYS A 57 -37.98 -23.69 -9.09
C LYS A 57 -36.65 -23.50 -8.34
N GLY A 58 -36.69 -23.23 -7.04
CA GLY A 58 -35.48 -22.94 -6.25
C GLY A 58 -35.14 -21.44 -6.19
N THR A 59 -36.11 -20.58 -6.53
CA THR A 59 -36.01 -19.13 -6.43
C THR A 59 -37.12 -18.57 -5.54
N GLU A 60 -36.83 -17.53 -4.76
CA GLU A 60 -37.78 -16.91 -3.83
C GLU A 60 -37.63 -15.40 -3.79
N CYS A 61 -38.74 -14.69 -3.53
CA CYS A 61 -38.66 -13.28 -3.14
C CYS A 61 -38.36 -13.20 -1.65
N TYR A 62 -37.66 -12.16 -1.21
CA TYR A 62 -37.43 -11.93 0.22
C TYR A 62 -38.78 -11.94 0.98
N GLU A 63 -38.88 -12.67 2.09
CA GLU A 63 -40.12 -12.92 2.84
C GLU A 63 -41.29 -13.50 2.03
N LYS A 64 -41.02 -14.06 0.84
CA LYS A 64 -42.04 -14.58 -0.09
C LYS A 64 -43.06 -13.52 -0.54
N LYS A 65 -42.69 -12.24 -0.54
CA LYS A 65 -43.51 -11.12 -1.01
C LYS A 65 -43.09 -10.71 -2.42
N GLU A 66 -43.99 -10.77 -3.40
CA GLU A 66 -43.66 -10.40 -4.78
C GLU A 66 -43.25 -8.91 -4.90
N SER A 67 -43.76 -8.02 -4.04
CA SER A 67 -43.28 -6.62 -3.97
C SER A 67 -41.78 -6.50 -3.68
N ASN A 68 -41.21 -7.44 -2.92
CA ASN A 68 -39.78 -7.47 -2.64
C ASN A 68 -38.98 -7.96 -3.86
N CYS A 69 -39.55 -8.82 -4.72
CA CYS A 69 -38.90 -9.17 -5.98
C CYS A 69 -38.81 -7.97 -6.92
N GLU A 70 -39.83 -7.12 -6.96
CA GLU A 70 -39.80 -5.90 -7.77
C GLU A 70 -38.73 -4.91 -7.28
N GLN A 71 -38.60 -4.75 -5.96
CA GLN A 71 -37.66 -3.79 -5.36
C GLN A 71 -36.21 -4.30 -5.30
N TYR A 72 -35.99 -5.56 -4.88
CA TYR A 72 -34.67 -6.11 -4.56
C TYR A 72 -34.18 -7.14 -5.58
N GLY A 73 -35.06 -7.61 -6.47
CA GLY A 73 -34.80 -8.79 -7.28
C GLY A 73 -35.14 -10.09 -6.56
N ARG A 74 -34.91 -11.21 -7.24
CA ARG A 74 -35.22 -12.54 -6.73
C ARG A 74 -33.94 -13.19 -6.17
N LEU A 75 -34.10 -14.02 -5.14
CA LEU A 75 -33.03 -14.82 -4.57
C LEU A 75 -33.04 -16.21 -5.20
N TYR A 76 -31.87 -16.74 -5.54
CA TYR A 76 -31.68 -18.00 -6.25
C TYR A 76 -30.78 -18.90 -5.42
N THR A 77 -31.13 -20.17 -5.26
CA THR A 77 -30.12 -21.17 -4.87
C THR A 77 -29.07 -21.31 -5.95
N TRP A 78 -27.87 -21.82 -5.62
CA TRP A 78 -26.83 -21.93 -6.64
C TRP A 78 -27.23 -22.86 -7.79
N ALA A 79 -27.88 -24.00 -7.50
CA ALA A 79 -28.41 -24.86 -8.57
C ALA A 79 -29.44 -24.11 -9.44
N ALA A 80 -30.33 -23.31 -8.84
CA ALA A 80 -31.28 -22.49 -9.60
C ALA A 80 -30.57 -21.43 -10.47
N ALA A 81 -29.55 -20.76 -9.93
CA ALA A 81 -28.74 -19.80 -10.67
C ALA A 81 -28.02 -20.45 -11.86
N MET A 82 -27.59 -21.70 -11.73
CA MET A 82 -26.95 -22.46 -12.80
C MET A 82 -27.93 -23.28 -13.66
N MET A 83 -29.25 -23.06 -13.51
CA MET A 83 -30.33 -23.84 -14.14
C MET A 83 -30.15 -25.37 -14.03
N LEU A 84 -29.70 -25.81 -12.87
CA LEU A 84 -29.57 -27.20 -12.47
C LEU A 84 -30.74 -27.62 -11.57
N VAL A 85 -30.95 -28.93 -11.45
CA VAL A 85 -31.90 -29.47 -10.47
C VAL A 85 -31.35 -29.35 -9.05
N ASP A 86 -32.23 -29.14 -8.06
CA ASP A 86 -31.88 -28.89 -6.64
C ASP A 86 -30.93 -29.93 -6.02
N HIS A 87 -30.86 -31.14 -6.58
CA HIS A 87 -29.87 -32.16 -6.19
C HIS A 87 -28.44 -31.59 -6.17
N TYR A 88 -28.10 -30.70 -7.11
CA TYR A 88 -26.78 -30.08 -7.23
C TYR A 88 -26.45 -29.03 -6.17
N ASN A 89 -27.40 -28.70 -5.28
CA ASN A 89 -27.08 -27.96 -4.06
C ASN A 89 -26.28 -28.81 -3.06
N TYR A 90 -26.35 -30.14 -3.16
CA TYR A 90 -25.71 -31.06 -2.21
C TYR A 90 -24.65 -31.97 -2.84
N VAL A 91 -24.45 -31.89 -4.15
CA VAL A 91 -23.41 -32.64 -4.86
C VAL A 91 -22.67 -31.76 -5.85
N SER A 92 -21.38 -32.05 -6.05
CA SER A 92 -20.54 -31.31 -6.98
C SER A 92 -20.88 -31.68 -8.44
N ILE A 93 -21.00 -30.67 -9.30
CA ILE A 93 -21.12 -30.89 -10.75
C ILE A 93 -19.87 -31.55 -11.33
N LYS A 94 -18.68 -31.28 -10.78
CA LYS A 94 -17.40 -31.87 -11.22
C LYS A 94 -17.34 -33.39 -11.08
N LYS A 95 -18.14 -34.00 -10.19
CA LYS A 95 -18.24 -35.47 -10.05
C LYS A 95 -18.92 -36.14 -11.24
N PHE A 96 -19.71 -35.39 -12.01
CA PHE A 96 -20.26 -35.83 -13.27
C PHE A 96 -19.30 -35.39 -14.38
N LYS A 97 -18.76 -36.35 -15.15
CA LYS A 97 -17.89 -36.03 -16.31
C LYS A 97 -18.55 -34.90 -17.11
N ALA A 98 -17.80 -33.82 -17.33
CA ALA A 98 -18.20 -32.69 -18.16
C ALA A 98 -18.96 -33.19 -19.40
N PRO A 99 -20.02 -32.51 -19.86
CA PRO A 99 -20.78 -32.97 -21.02
C PRO A 99 -19.82 -33.30 -22.14
N LYS A 100 -19.89 -34.54 -22.66
CA LYS A 100 -19.02 -35.11 -23.71
C LYS A 100 -18.93 -34.25 -24.98
N SER A 101 -19.70 -33.16 -25.06
CA SER A 101 -19.86 -32.26 -26.19
C SER A 101 -19.25 -30.86 -26.00
N GLY A 102 -18.52 -30.57 -24.91
CA GLY A 102 -17.92 -29.24 -24.69
C GLY A 102 -18.95 -28.10 -24.57
N LYS A 103 -20.22 -28.42 -24.29
CA LYS A 103 -21.27 -27.41 -24.07
C LYS A 103 -21.10 -26.82 -22.67
N LYS A 104 -20.98 -25.49 -22.56
CA LYS A 104 -21.13 -24.78 -21.29
C LYS A 104 -22.52 -25.09 -20.70
N TYR A 105 -22.60 -25.25 -19.38
CA TYR A 105 -23.91 -25.29 -18.72
C TYR A 105 -24.62 -23.96 -18.99
N HIS A 106 -25.88 -24.03 -19.41
CA HIS A 106 -26.72 -22.84 -19.52
C HIS A 106 -27.11 -22.44 -18.10
N ASP A 107 -26.90 -21.19 -17.72
CA ASP A 107 -27.27 -20.64 -16.41
C ASP A 107 -28.56 -19.81 -16.50
N VAL A 108 -28.99 -19.18 -15.41
CA VAL A 108 -30.29 -18.50 -15.35
C VAL A 108 -30.34 -17.21 -16.17
N CYS A 109 -29.21 -16.71 -16.66
CA CYS A 109 -29.18 -15.50 -17.47
C CYS A 109 -29.75 -15.72 -18.88
N PRO A 110 -30.28 -14.67 -19.53
CA PRO A 110 -30.85 -14.79 -20.87
C PRO A 110 -29.76 -15.05 -21.92
N ALA A 111 -30.14 -15.50 -23.12
CA ALA A 111 -29.18 -15.80 -24.19
C ALA A 111 -28.28 -14.59 -24.51
N GLY A 112 -26.96 -14.85 -24.61
CA GLY A 112 -25.93 -13.81 -24.76
C GLY A 112 -25.44 -13.22 -23.43
N TRP A 113 -25.96 -13.70 -22.30
CA TRP A 113 -25.59 -13.32 -20.95
C TRP A 113 -25.37 -14.57 -20.10
N HIS A 114 -24.56 -14.44 -19.05
CA HIS A 114 -24.25 -15.54 -18.14
C HIS A 114 -24.10 -15.06 -16.70
N VAL A 115 -24.16 -16.01 -15.76
CA VAL A 115 -23.81 -15.80 -14.35
C VAL A 115 -22.30 -15.61 -14.28
N PRO A 116 -21.80 -14.46 -13.76
CA PRO A 116 -20.40 -14.12 -13.85
C PRO A 116 -19.51 -15.16 -13.16
N THR A 117 -18.36 -15.42 -13.76
CA THR A 117 -17.27 -16.17 -13.12
C THR A 117 -16.56 -15.32 -12.07
N ASN A 118 -15.77 -15.94 -11.19
CA ASN A 118 -14.93 -15.17 -10.27
C ASN A 118 -13.95 -14.27 -11.02
N LYS A 119 -13.43 -14.72 -12.17
CA LYS A 119 -12.57 -13.92 -13.04
C LYS A 119 -13.24 -12.61 -13.47
N GLU A 120 -14.51 -12.64 -13.86
CA GLU A 120 -15.26 -11.45 -14.27
C GLU A 120 -15.54 -10.51 -13.12
N TRP A 121 -15.88 -11.05 -11.95
CA TRP A 121 -16.01 -10.27 -10.73
C TRP A 121 -14.70 -9.60 -10.31
N TYR A 122 -13.55 -10.28 -10.43
CA TYR A 122 -12.24 -9.66 -10.20
C TYR A 122 -11.96 -8.54 -11.18
N LYS A 123 -12.33 -8.69 -12.46
CA LYS A 123 -12.18 -7.61 -13.45
C LYS A 123 -13.05 -6.40 -13.12
N LEU A 124 -14.27 -6.61 -12.62
CA LEU A 124 -15.11 -5.53 -12.10
C LEU A 124 -14.45 -4.84 -10.90
N LYS A 125 -14.11 -5.62 -9.85
CA LYS A 125 -13.44 -5.12 -8.64
C LYS A 125 -12.20 -4.29 -8.99
N TYR A 126 -11.35 -4.83 -9.86
CA TYR A 126 -10.13 -4.19 -10.31
C TYR A 126 -10.38 -2.88 -11.06
N TYR A 127 -11.34 -2.86 -11.99
CA TYR A 127 -11.67 -1.65 -12.74
C TYR A 127 -12.16 -0.52 -11.81
N VAL A 128 -13.04 -0.87 -10.87
CA VAL A 128 -13.59 0.05 -9.87
C VAL A 128 -12.48 0.56 -8.95
N ALA A 129 -11.61 -0.31 -8.44
CA ALA A 129 -10.45 0.07 -7.62
C ALA A 129 -9.57 1.12 -8.30
N LYS A 130 -9.39 1.03 -9.64
CA LYS A 130 -8.50 1.93 -10.39
C LYS A 130 -9.15 3.20 -10.90
N LYS A 131 -10.46 3.20 -11.13
CA LYS A 131 -11.18 4.33 -11.72
C LYS A 131 -12.05 5.06 -10.71
N GLY A 132 -12.32 4.44 -9.57
CA GLY A 132 -13.21 4.96 -8.55
C GLY A 132 -12.62 6.16 -7.85
N LYS A 133 -13.50 7.10 -7.50
CA LYS A 133 -13.15 8.31 -6.73
C LYS A 133 -13.69 8.25 -5.31
N SER A 134 -14.55 7.27 -5.04
CA SER A 134 -15.18 7.08 -3.75
C SER A 134 -14.25 6.42 -2.73
N ASP A 135 -14.62 6.49 -1.46
CA ASP A 135 -13.89 5.92 -0.31
C ASP A 135 -13.99 4.38 -0.26
N GLY A 136 -13.53 3.72 -1.32
CA GLY A 136 -13.49 2.27 -1.47
C GLY A 136 -14.48 1.69 -2.47
N ILE A 137 -14.12 0.50 -2.99
CA ILE A 137 -14.84 -0.21 -4.06
C ILE A 137 -16.30 -0.46 -3.69
N GLY A 138 -16.56 -0.80 -2.42
CA GLY A 138 -17.90 -1.06 -1.95
C GLY A 138 -18.77 0.18 -2.00
N ILE A 139 -18.24 1.34 -1.59
CA ILE A 139 -18.94 2.63 -1.65
C ILE A 139 -19.24 3.02 -3.11
N SER A 140 -18.32 2.74 -4.03
CA SER A 140 -18.47 2.98 -5.47
C SER A 140 -19.61 2.18 -6.12
N LEU A 141 -19.92 0.98 -5.61
CA LEU A 141 -20.85 0.03 -6.23
C LEU A 141 -22.23 -0.02 -5.57
N LYS A 142 -22.32 0.30 -4.28
CA LYS A 142 -23.58 0.34 -3.52
C LYS A 142 -24.54 1.38 -4.11
N SER A 143 -25.81 1.02 -4.19
CA SER A 143 -26.89 1.98 -4.43
C SER A 143 -26.86 3.09 -3.37
N PRO A 144 -27.25 4.34 -3.71
CA PRO A 144 -27.28 5.43 -2.74
C PRO A 144 -28.37 5.25 -1.68
N ASP A 145 -29.43 4.52 -2.02
CA ASP A 145 -30.57 4.26 -1.14
C ASP A 145 -30.63 2.77 -0.72
N LEU A 146 -31.55 2.48 0.22
CA LEU A 146 -31.92 1.14 0.74
C LEU A 146 -30.93 0.50 1.71
N TRP A 147 -29.69 0.99 1.80
CA TRP A 147 -28.72 0.50 2.78
C TRP A 147 -29.00 1.05 4.18
N GLU A 148 -28.81 0.22 5.20
CA GLU A 148 -28.72 0.67 6.58
C GLU A 148 -27.54 1.64 6.74
N ARG A 149 -27.74 2.69 7.54
CA ARG A 149 -26.75 3.75 7.71
C ARG A 149 -25.72 3.36 8.77
N GLU A 150 -24.47 3.23 8.36
CA GLU A 150 -23.30 3.19 9.25
C GLU A 150 -22.77 4.62 9.44
N LEU A 151 -22.57 5.07 10.70
CA LEU A 151 -22.17 6.45 10.99
C LEU A 151 -20.73 6.76 10.55
N ARG A 152 -19.88 5.73 10.46
CA ARG A 152 -18.47 5.87 10.13
C ARG A 152 -18.16 5.74 8.64
N LEU A 153 -19.15 5.45 7.81
CA LEU A 153 -18.97 5.26 6.36
C LEU A 153 -19.86 6.20 5.55
N PRO A 154 -19.36 6.72 4.42
CA PRO A 154 -20.21 7.42 3.45
C PRO A 154 -21.34 6.51 2.94
N ALA A 155 -22.44 7.13 2.50
CA ALA A 155 -23.47 6.42 1.77
C ALA A 155 -22.92 5.87 0.43
N GLY A 156 -23.58 4.84 -0.11
CA GLY A 156 -23.29 4.35 -1.45
C GLY A 156 -23.38 5.47 -2.49
N THR A 157 -22.50 5.45 -3.48
CA THR A 157 -22.43 6.52 -4.49
C THR A 157 -22.93 6.06 -5.85
N ASP A 158 -22.94 4.76 -6.09
CA ASP A 158 -23.16 4.13 -7.39
C ASP A 158 -22.43 4.85 -8.56
N GLU A 159 -21.18 5.25 -8.33
CA GLU A 159 -20.45 6.11 -9.27
C GLU A 159 -20.22 5.45 -10.66
N PHE A 160 -20.39 4.12 -10.74
CA PHE A 160 -20.28 3.34 -11.97
C PHE A 160 -21.63 2.88 -12.55
N GLY A 161 -22.76 3.22 -11.94
CA GLY A 161 -24.09 2.78 -12.37
C GLY A 161 -24.34 1.28 -12.23
N PHE A 162 -23.57 0.60 -11.37
CA PHE A 162 -23.77 -0.81 -11.06
C PHE A 162 -25.05 -1.01 -10.26
N ASN A 163 -25.35 -0.14 -9.30
CA ASN A 163 -26.55 -0.12 -8.48
C ASN A 163 -26.72 -1.41 -7.67
N ALA A 164 -25.78 -1.71 -6.76
CA ALA A 164 -25.90 -2.86 -5.87
C ALA A 164 -26.91 -2.58 -4.75
N ILE A 165 -28.05 -3.27 -4.82
CA ILE A 165 -29.17 -3.17 -3.89
C ILE A 165 -29.02 -4.22 -2.78
N PRO A 166 -29.22 -3.86 -1.49
CA PRO A 166 -29.03 -4.75 -0.36
C PRO A 166 -30.24 -5.69 -0.17
N ALA A 167 -30.33 -6.69 -1.04
CA ALA A 167 -31.43 -7.65 -1.10
C ALA A 167 -31.45 -8.67 0.05
N GLY A 168 -30.39 -8.71 0.86
CA GLY A 168 -30.19 -9.75 1.86
C GLY A 168 -30.04 -11.13 1.23
N GLU A 169 -30.26 -12.15 2.06
CA GLU A 169 -30.12 -13.55 1.69
C GLU A 169 -31.21 -14.41 2.31
N LYS A 170 -31.27 -15.67 1.89
CA LYS A 170 -32.01 -16.72 2.58
C LYS A 170 -31.07 -17.86 2.90
N THR A 171 -30.85 -18.11 4.18
CA THR A 171 -30.07 -19.24 4.66
C THR A 171 -30.96 -20.46 4.92
N SER A 172 -30.35 -21.64 4.97
CA SER A 172 -31.04 -22.89 5.30
C SER A 172 -31.46 -22.99 6.78
N TYR A 173 -30.83 -22.20 7.68
CA TYR A 173 -31.04 -22.29 9.14
C TYR A 173 -31.88 -21.14 9.73
N SER A 174 -31.58 -19.89 9.38
CA SER A 174 -32.24 -18.69 9.94
C SER A 174 -33.38 -18.15 9.07
N GLY A 175 -33.52 -18.64 7.83
CA GLY A 175 -34.48 -18.10 6.88
C GLY A 175 -33.96 -16.82 6.21
N PHE A 176 -34.82 -15.81 6.06
CA PHE A 176 -34.45 -14.55 5.41
C PHE A 176 -33.73 -13.61 6.38
N MET A 177 -32.60 -13.05 5.97
CA MET A 177 -31.82 -12.12 6.79
C MET A 177 -31.10 -11.05 5.96
N ASP A 178 -30.58 -10.02 6.64
CA ASP A 178 -29.70 -8.99 6.11
C ASP A 178 -30.23 -8.11 4.97
N ILE A 179 -31.55 -8.04 4.80
CA ILE A 179 -32.16 -6.97 3.98
C ILE A 179 -31.70 -5.60 4.48
N GLY A 180 -31.27 -4.72 3.57
CA GLY A 180 -30.68 -3.43 3.92
C GLY A 180 -29.22 -3.51 4.40
N ARG A 181 -28.69 -4.69 4.72
CA ARG A 181 -27.34 -4.87 5.28
C ARG A 181 -26.35 -5.52 4.32
N SER A 182 -26.82 -6.37 3.40
CA SER A 182 -25.94 -7.08 2.47
C SER A 182 -26.51 -7.15 1.06
N ALA A 183 -25.62 -7.08 0.08
CA ALA A 183 -25.89 -7.39 -1.32
C ALA A 183 -24.93 -8.48 -1.78
N GLN A 184 -25.46 -9.64 -2.15
CA GLN A 184 -24.69 -10.83 -2.47
C GLN A 184 -25.05 -11.36 -3.86
N PHE A 185 -24.03 -11.72 -4.65
CA PHE A 185 -24.18 -12.15 -6.03
C PHE A 185 -23.47 -13.49 -6.27
N TRP A 186 -24.18 -14.48 -6.79
CA TRP A 186 -23.54 -15.75 -7.12
C TRP A 186 -22.43 -15.61 -8.17
N SER A 187 -21.39 -16.41 -7.98
CA SER A 187 -20.45 -16.79 -9.03
C SER A 187 -20.89 -18.12 -9.65
N SER A 188 -20.59 -18.32 -10.93
CA SER A 188 -20.85 -19.59 -11.62
C SER A 188 -19.95 -20.75 -11.16
N LEU A 189 -18.99 -20.49 -10.25
CA LEU A 189 -18.02 -21.47 -9.78
C LEU A 189 -18.44 -22.14 -8.46
N GLU A 190 -18.51 -23.47 -8.48
CA GLU A 190 -18.61 -24.28 -7.27
C GLU A 190 -17.23 -24.56 -6.64
N ILE A 191 -17.24 -24.70 -5.32
CA ILE A 191 -16.07 -25.07 -4.52
C ILE A 191 -15.99 -26.59 -4.48
N ASP A 192 -17.01 -27.21 -3.88
CA ASP A 192 -17.07 -28.64 -3.59
C ASP A 192 -18.52 -29.19 -3.71
N ASN A 193 -18.86 -30.21 -2.93
CA ASN A 193 -20.19 -30.82 -2.98
C ASN A 193 -21.31 -29.87 -2.55
N VAL A 194 -21.04 -29.02 -1.56
CA VAL A 194 -22.05 -28.21 -0.87
C VAL A 194 -21.78 -26.71 -0.99
N GLY A 195 -20.54 -26.29 -1.25
CA GLY A 195 -20.16 -24.88 -1.31
C GLY A 195 -20.06 -24.31 -2.74
N ALA A 196 -20.42 -23.04 -2.87
CA ALA A 196 -20.13 -22.22 -4.05
C ALA A 196 -19.66 -20.81 -3.66
N TYR A 197 -19.05 -20.11 -4.62
CA TYR A 197 -18.58 -18.74 -4.41
C TYR A 197 -19.69 -17.72 -4.67
N TYR A 198 -19.75 -16.68 -3.85
CA TYR A 198 -20.51 -15.46 -4.12
C TYR A 198 -19.63 -14.24 -3.86
N TRP A 199 -20.11 -13.08 -4.30
CA TRP A 199 -19.46 -11.80 -4.11
C TRP A 199 -20.36 -10.87 -3.31
N THR A 200 -19.81 -10.18 -2.31
CA THR A 200 -20.60 -9.49 -1.30
C THR A 200 -20.16 -8.06 -1.07
N LEU A 201 -21.16 -7.24 -0.77
CA LEU A 201 -21.05 -5.89 -0.23
C LEU A 201 -21.81 -5.89 1.11
N MET A 202 -21.16 -5.42 2.17
CA MET A 202 -21.76 -5.28 3.51
C MET A 202 -21.91 -3.80 3.86
N TYR A 203 -22.99 -3.42 4.55
CA TYR A 203 -23.31 -2.01 4.86
C TYR A 203 -22.17 -1.27 5.59
N ASP A 204 -21.44 -1.99 6.45
CA ASP A 204 -20.37 -1.52 7.32
C ASP A 204 -18.96 -1.71 6.75
N THR A 205 -18.83 -2.00 5.45
CA THR A 205 -17.52 -2.19 4.78
C THR A 205 -17.34 -1.30 3.55
N ARG A 206 -16.07 -0.99 3.24
CA ARG A 206 -15.62 -0.29 2.02
C ARG A 206 -15.26 -1.24 0.88
N THR A 207 -15.33 -2.54 1.11
CA THR A 207 -14.77 -3.57 0.23
C THR A 207 -15.84 -4.26 -0.60
N PHE A 208 -15.38 -4.96 -1.64
CA PHE A 208 -16.20 -5.87 -2.43
C PHE A 208 -15.46 -7.20 -2.47
N GLU A 209 -15.95 -8.18 -1.72
CA GLU A 209 -15.18 -9.39 -1.43
C GLU A 209 -15.85 -10.65 -1.94
N LYS A 210 -15.00 -11.63 -2.25
CA LYS A 210 -15.43 -12.98 -2.63
C LYS A 210 -15.53 -13.82 -1.37
N GLU A 211 -16.70 -14.42 -1.16
CA GLU A 211 -17.02 -15.27 -0.03
C GLU A 211 -17.56 -16.64 -0.49
N MET A 212 -17.86 -17.52 0.47
CA MET A 212 -18.40 -18.85 0.22
C MET A 212 -19.66 -19.11 1.02
N ALA A 213 -20.66 -19.72 0.37
CA ALA A 213 -21.94 -20.06 0.98
C ALA A 213 -22.33 -21.50 0.61
N GLY A 214 -23.25 -22.08 1.40
CA GLY A 214 -23.95 -23.29 1.01
C GLY A 214 -24.72 -23.07 -0.29
N LYS A 215 -24.65 -24.02 -1.22
CA LYS A 215 -25.37 -23.93 -2.50
C LYS A 215 -26.89 -23.95 -2.32
N ASP A 216 -27.38 -24.43 -1.18
CA ASP A 216 -28.79 -24.42 -0.79
C ASP A 216 -29.27 -23.10 -0.17
N GLU A 217 -28.34 -22.18 0.14
CA GLU A 217 -28.68 -20.79 0.45
C GLU A 217 -29.10 -20.05 -0.83
N ALA A 218 -29.87 -18.97 -0.70
CA ALA A 218 -30.35 -18.21 -1.84
C ALA A 218 -29.93 -16.73 -1.76
N VAL A 219 -29.20 -16.29 -2.78
CA VAL A 219 -28.69 -14.92 -2.94
C VAL A 219 -29.04 -14.37 -4.33
N SER A 220 -28.72 -13.10 -4.61
CA SER A 220 -29.08 -12.49 -5.88
C SER A 220 -28.24 -13.01 -7.05
N VAL A 221 -28.78 -12.88 -8.27
CA VAL A 221 -28.03 -13.10 -9.52
C VAL A 221 -27.96 -11.79 -10.29
N ARG A 222 -26.78 -11.46 -10.80
CA ARG A 222 -26.52 -10.32 -11.67
C ARG A 222 -25.77 -10.77 -12.90
N CYS A 223 -26.41 -10.67 -14.06
CA CYS A 223 -25.85 -11.21 -15.29
C CYS A 223 -24.84 -10.26 -15.93
N VAL A 224 -23.87 -10.85 -16.63
CA VAL A 224 -22.89 -10.14 -17.47
C VAL A 224 -22.99 -10.65 -18.92
N GLU A 225 -22.80 -9.76 -19.89
CA GLU A 225 -22.91 -10.11 -21.32
C GLU A 225 -21.68 -10.91 -21.78
N ASP A 226 -21.89 -11.91 -22.64
CA ASP A 226 -20.82 -12.72 -23.23
C ASP A 226 -19.83 -11.89 -24.05
N ARG A 227 -20.34 -10.80 -24.65
CA ARG A 227 -19.57 -9.90 -25.50
C ARG A 227 -18.72 -8.97 -24.64
N GLN A 228 -17.43 -8.92 -24.97
CA GLN A 228 -16.54 -7.88 -24.47
C GLN A 228 -16.55 -6.66 -25.40
N TYR A 229 -16.41 -5.49 -24.78
CA TYR A 229 -16.37 -4.20 -25.42
C TYR A 229 -14.96 -3.62 -25.35
N GLU A 230 -14.56 -2.92 -26.41
CA GLU A 230 -13.34 -2.12 -26.39
C GLU A 230 -13.51 -0.96 -25.40
N ILE A 231 -12.49 -0.74 -24.57
CA ILE A 231 -12.43 0.44 -23.71
C ILE A 231 -12.12 1.62 -24.65
N LYS A 232 -13.04 2.59 -24.75
CA LYS A 232 -12.81 3.81 -25.57
C LYS A 232 -11.77 4.74 -24.94
N ASP A 233 -11.46 4.55 -23.67
CA ASP A 233 -10.29 5.15 -23.04
C ASP A 233 -9.06 4.28 -23.31
N PRO A 234 -7.91 4.87 -23.69
CA PRO A 234 -6.68 4.11 -23.73
C PRO A 234 -6.46 3.42 -22.38
N PRO A 235 -5.93 2.18 -22.34
CA PRO A 235 -5.54 1.56 -21.08
C PRO A 235 -4.76 2.59 -20.28
N PRO A 236 -4.97 2.73 -18.95
CA PRO A 236 -4.19 3.66 -18.15
C PRO A 236 -2.73 3.43 -18.56
N PRO A 237 -2.04 4.48 -19.07
CA PRO A 237 -0.71 4.29 -19.61
C PRO A 237 0.07 3.54 -18.56
N PRO A 238 0.87 2.52 -18.92
CA PRO A 238 1.64 1.78 -17.96
C PRO A 238 2.26 2.80 -17.03
N VAL A 239 2.06 2.66 -15.72
CA VAL A 239 2.78 3.49 -14.76
C VAL A 239 4.23 3.10 -14.99
N VAL A 240 4.90 3.82 -15.90
CA VAL A 240 6.30 3.65 -16.17
C VAL A 240 6.95 4.31 -14.98
N VAL A 241 7.00 3.58 -13.87
CA VAL A 241 7.97 3.84 -12.82
C VAL A 241 9.30 3.68 -13.54
N LYS A 242 9.84 4.79 -14.04
CA LYS A 242 11.15 4.80 -14.68
C LYS A 242 12.12 4.37 -13.61
N PRO A 243 12.71 3.17 -13.71
CA PRO A 243 13.63 2.73 -12.70
C PRO A 243 14.77 3.74 -12.67
N GLU A 244 15.17 4.17 -11.48
CA GLU A 244 16.32 5.06 -11.36
C GLU A 244 17.57 4.27 -11.74
N VAL A 245 18.45 4.93 -12.49
CA VAL A 245 19.65 4.29 -13.02
C VAL A 245 20.80 4.71 -12.13
N MET A 246 21.32 3.75 -11.37
CA MET A 246 22.48 3.97 -10.51
C MET A 246 23.69 3.21 -11.05
N LYS A 247 24.86 3.83 -10.96
CA LYS A 247 26.13 3.13 -11.21
C LYS A 247 26.75 2.75 -9.88
N VAL A 248 26.85 1.45 -9.63
CA VAL A 248 27.56 0.90 -8.47
C VAL A 248 28.70 0.04 -9.00
N GLN A 249 29.95 0.41 -8.68
CA GLN A 249 31.16 -0.31 -9.14
C GLN A 249 31.18 -0.55 -10.66
N ASN A 250 30.93 0.49 -11.47
CA ASN A 250 30.83 0.42 -12.94
C ASN A 250 29.71 -0.47 -13.51
N LYS A 251 28.80 -0.98 -12.67
CA LYS A 251 27.60 -1.69 -13.13
C LYS A 251 26.36 -0.80 -13.06
N THR A 252 25.56 -0.83 -14.12
CA THR A 252 24.28 -0.14 -14.18
C THR A 252 23.21 -0.98 -13.49
N ILE A 253 22.62 -0.45 -12.42
CA ILE A 253 21.53 -1.07 -11.67
C ILE A 253 20.29 -0.20 -11.85
N TYR A 254 19.16 -0.87 -12.09
CA TYR A 254 17.84 -0.26 -12.16
C TYR A 254 17.16 -0.42 -10.81
N THR A 255 16.73 0.69 -10.21
CA THR A 255 16.16 0.70 -8.86
C THR A 255 14.75 1.27 -8.86
N ILE A 256 13.98 0.88 -7.86
CA ILE A 256 12.65 1.41 -7.59
C ILE A 256 12.54 1.72 -6.10
N HIS A 257 11.84 2.78 -5.78
CA HIS A 257 11.50 3.12 -4.41
C HIS A 257 10.14 2.50 -4.08
N VAL A 258 10.05 1.94 -2.88
CA VAL A 258 8.79 1.50 -2.28
C VAL A 258 8.85 1.89 -0.82
N GLY A 259 8.27 3.05 -0.51
CA GLY A 259 8.37 3.67 0.81
C GLY A 259 9.78 4.14 1.12
N ASP A 260 10.30 3.73 2.27
CA ASP A 260 11.68 4.03 2.70
C ASP A 260 12.71 3.08 2.09
N GLN A 261 12.27 2.02 1.39
CA GLN A 261 13.15 1.01 0.81
C GLN A 261 13.44 1.27 -0.67
N VAL A 262 14.68 1.01 -1.06
CA VAL A 262 15.10 1.01 -2.47
C VAL A 262 15.37 -0.41 -2.89
N TRP A 263 14.64 -0.91 -3.88
CA TRP A 263 14.73 -2.27 -4.38
C TRP A 263 15.34 -2.30 -5.77
N MET A 264 16.01 -3.41 -6.12
CA MET A 264 16.33 -3.66 -7.52
C MET A 264 15.04 -3.90 -8.32
N ALA A 265 14.91 -3.25 -9.48
CA ALA A 265 13.80 -3.44 -10.41
C ALA A 265 13.90 -4.75 -11.21
N LYS A 266 15.05 -5.43 -11.14
CA LYS A 266 15.33 -6.73 -11.78
C LYS A 266 15.96 -7.68 -10.77
N ASN A 267 15.77 -8.97 -10.99
CA ASN A 267 16.44 -9.99 -10.19
C ASN A 267 17.95 -9.97 -10.46
N LEU A 268 18.73 -10.38 -9.46
CA LEU A 268 20.18 -10.47 -9.53
C LEU A 268 20.61 -11.49 -10.59
N ASP A 269 21.56 -11.12 -11.44
CA ASP A 269 22.19 -11.99 -12.45
C ASP A 269 23.71 -11.93 -12.31
N VAL A 270 24.23 -12.63 -11.30
CA VAL A 270 25.65 -12.76 -10.99
C VAL A 270 26.00 -14.24 -11.02
N ASP A 271 26.95 -14.61 -11.87
CA ASP A 271 27.40 -16.00 -11.97
C ASP A 271 28.32 -16.36 -10.81
N VAL A 272 27.81 -17.19 -9.90
CA VAL A 272 28.54 -17.79 -8.78
C VAL A 272 28.30 -19.30 -8.73
N PRO A 273 29.21 -20.11 -8.15
CA PRO A 273 28.95 -21.52 -7.91
C PRO A 273 27.65 -21.72 -7.12
N GLY A 274 26.77 -22.59 -7.61
CA GLY A 274 25.41 -22.78 -7.05
C GLY A 274 24.36 -21.81 -7.57
N SER A 275 24.65 -21.06 -8.64
CA SER A 275 23.67 -20.28 -9.41
C SER A 275 23.34 -20.91 -10.76
N PHE A 276 22.13 -20.70 -11.27
CA PHE A 276 21.60 -21.35 -12.46
C PHE A 276 20.76 -20.40 -13.31
N CYS A 277 20.85 -20.54 -14.63
CA CYS A 277 19.79 -20.06 -15.51
C CYS A 277 18.65 -21.07 -15.55
N TYR A 278 17.39 -20.60 -15.56
CA TYR A 278 16.24 -21.49 -15.68
C TYR A 278 16.40 -22.39 -16.92
N ALA A 279 16.25 -23.70 -16.74
CA ALA A 279 16.44 -24.71 -17.79
C ALA A 279 17.81 -24.66 -18.49
N ALA A 280 18.85 -24.17 -17.79
CA ALA A 280 20.22 -24.01 -18.30
C ALA A 280 20.33 -23.14 -19.58
N LYS A 281 19.39 -22.20 -19.76
CA LYS A 281 19.31 -21.32 -20.94
C LYS A 281 19.76 -19.89 -20.63
N PRO A 282 20.86 -19.39 -21.20
CA PRO A 282 21.37 -18.03 -20.92
C PRO A 282 20.34 -16.91 -21.15
N GLU A 283 19.46 -17.06 -22.15
CA GLU A 283 18.38 -16.12 -22.42
C GLU A 283 17.39 -15.97 -21.26
N ASN A 284 17.23 -17.03 -20.45
CA ASN A 284 16.38 -16.98 -19.26
C ASN A 284 17.06 -16.21 -18.13
N CYS A 285 18.39 -16.26 -17.98
CA CYS A 285 19.11 -15.40 -17.05
C CYS A 285 18.93 -13.92 -17.40
N GLN A 286 19.07 -13.57 -18.68
CA GLN A 286 18.91 -12.20 -19.16
C GLN A 286 17.48 -11.66 -18.93
N LYS A 287 16.47 -12.52 -19.11
CA LYS A 287 15.06 -12.15 -18.94
C LYS A 287 14.65 -12.11 -17.45
N TYR A 288 14.99 -13.13 -16.69
CA TYR A 288 14.41 -13.39 -15.36
C TYR A 288 15.39 -13.20 -14.20
N GLY A 289 16.69 -13.04 -14.47
CA GLY A 289 17.77 -13.20 -13.50
C GLY A 289 18.14 -14.67 -13.24
N ARG A 290 19.15 -14.87 -12.41
CA ARG A 290 19.60 -16.21 -11.98
C ARG A 290 18.78 -16.73 -10.81
N LEU A 291 18.76 -18.06 -10.70
CA LEU A 291 18.33 -18.79 -9.51
C LEU A 291 19.56 -19.15 -8.68
N TYR A 292 19.52 -19.00 -7.37
CA TYR A 292 20.65 -19.26 -6.47
C TYR A 292 20.24 -20.27 -5.41
N THR A 293 21.07 -21.27 -5.12
CA THR A 293 20.94 -21.98 -3.84
C THR A 293 21.07 -20.99 -2.68
N TRP A 294 20.53 -21.32 -1.51
CA TRP A 294 20.57 -20.38 -0.39
C TRP A 294 22.02 -20.07 0.03
N SER A 295 22.89 -21.07 0.09
CA SER A 295 24.32 -20.88 0.39
C SER A 295 25.03 -20.03 -0.68
N ALA A 296 24.71 -20.22 -1.97
CA ALA A 296 25.25 -19.39 -3.05
C ALA A 296 24.76 -17.93 -2.96
N ALA A 297 23.48 -17.73 -2.65
CA ALA A 297 22.92 -16.41 -2.40
C ALA A 297 23.66 -15.75 -1.23
N MET A 298 23.81 -16.43 -0.10
CA MET A 298 24.51 -15.89 1.07
C MET A 298 26.03 -15.78 0.91
N GLN A 299 26.63 -16.22 -0.21
CA GLN A 299 28.09 -16.34 -0.39
C GLN A 299 28.77 -17.16 0.71
N LEU A 300 28.16 -18.28 1.09
CA LEU A 300 28.70 -19.23 2.06
C LEU A 300 29.16 -20.52 1.37
N SER A 301 29.97 -21.32 2.07
CA SER A 301 30.36 -22.65 1.61
C SER A 301 29.13 -23.57 1.47
N LYS A 302 29.20 -24.54 0.55
CA LYS A 302 28.07 -25.46 0.27
C LYS A 302 27.62 -26.26 1.50
N GLU A 303 28.52 -26.53 2.45
CA GLU A 303 28.16 -27.22 3.70
C GLU A 303 27.05 -26.52 4.49
N PHE A 304 26.87 -25.19 4.36
CA PHE A 304 25.76 -24.47 5.01
C PHE A 304 24.40 -24.77 4.42
N SER A 305 24.32 -25.54 3.33
CA SER A 305 23.07 -26.13 2.88
C SER A 305 22.57 -27.24 3.82
N GLU A 306 23.47 -27.87 4.59
CA GLU A 306 23.17 -29.02 5.45
C GLU A 306 23.33 -28.71 6.95
N LYS A 307 23.80 -27.50 7.31
CA LYS A 307 23.95 -27.05 8.70
C LYS A 307 23.55 -25.58 8.87
N SER A 308 23.30 -25.20 10.13
CA SER A 308 22.94 -23.83 10.52
C SER A 308 24.03 -22.82 10.14
N ALA A 309 23.61 -21.65 9.66
CA ALA A 309 24.47 -20.52 9.31
C ALA A 309 24.21 -19.30 10.22
N ARG A 310 23.52 -19.49 11.35
CA ARG A 310 23.08 -18.44 12.26
C ARG A 310 24.16 -17.42 12.65
N ASP A 311 25.39 -17.89 12.87
CA ASP A 311 26.52 -17.03 13.28
C ASP A 311 27.25 -16.40 12.08
N SER A 312 26.93 -16.84 10.86
CA SER A 312 27.57 -16.41 9.61
C SER A 312 26.71 -15.44 8.80
N VAL A 313 25.40 -15.38 9.04
CA VAL A 313 24.46 -14.49 8.33
C VAL A 313 24.00 -13.37 9.26
N ARG A 314 24.21 -12.13 8.80
CA ARG A 314 23.78 -10.92 9.51
C ARG A 314 22.37 -10.51 9.11
N ARG A 315 21.77 -9.57 9.85
CA ARG A 315 20.47 -8.98 9.47
C ARG A 315 20.54 -8.26 8.13
N VAL A 316 21.55 -7.39 7.97
CA VAL A 316 21.93 -6.79 6.69
C VAL A 316 23.08 -7.62 6.14
N HIS A 317 22.75 -8.65 5.36
CA HIS A 317 23.73 -9.59 4.81
C HIS A 317 23.89 -9.38 3.31
N ARG A 318 25.04 -8.85 2.90
CA ARG A 318 25.33 -8.58 1.49
C ARG A 318 25.11 -9.81 0.60
N GLY A 319 25.69 -10.94 0.99
CA GLY A 319 25.70 -12.14 0.15
C GLY A 319 26.18 -11.83 -1.28
N ALA A 320 25.46 -12.37 -2.26
CA ALA A 320 25.73 -12.18 -3.68
C ALA A 320 25.34 -10.80 -4.23
N CYS A 321 24.66 -9.98 -3.43
CA CYS A 321 24.31 -8.62 -3.83
C CYS A 321 25.55 -7.72 -3.99
N PRO A 322 25.49 -6.67 -4.82
CA PRO A 322 26.55 -5.68 -4.92
C PRO A 322 26.83 -4.98 -3.59
N VAL A 323 27.98 -4.33 -3.46
CA VAL A 323 28.27 -3.48 -2.28
C VAL A 323 27.23 -2.35 -2.19
N GLY A 324 26.74 -2.08 -0.97
CA GLY A 324 25.63 -1.15 -0.70
C GLY A 324 24.24 -1.78 -0.88
N TRP A 325 24.18 -3.09 -1.08
CA TRP A 325 22.94 -3.87 -1.23
C TRP A 325 23.04 -5.16 -0.42
N HIS A 326 21.92 -5.62 0.11
CA HIS A 326 21.83 -6.88 0.82
C HIS A 326 20.71 -7.77 0.28
N ILE A 327 20.81 -9.04 0.62
CA ILE A 327 19.70 -9.96 0.42
C ILE A 327 18.62 -9.59 1.44
N PRO A 328 17.35 -9.43 1.02
CA PRO A 328 16.32 -8.97 1.93
C PRO A 328 16.13 -9.93 3.10
N SER A 329 16.02 -9.38 4.31
CA SER A 329 15.56 -10.12 5.48
C SER A 329 14.05 -10.27 5.48
N ILE A 330 13.51 -11.03 6.44
CA ILE A 330 12.06 -11.12 6.65
C ILE A 330 11.46 -9.74 6.93
N TYR A 331 12.19 -8.86 7.61
CA TYR A 331 11.75 -7.51 7.94
C TYR A 331 11.68 -6.62 6.71
N ASP A 332 12.53 -6.86 5.70
CA ASP A 332 12.51 -6.08 4.48
C ASP A 332 11.25 -6.36 3.67
N PHE A 333 10.87 -7.64 3.56
CA PHE A 333 9.62 -8.02 2.89
C PHE A 333 8.38 -7.65 3.71
N GLU A 334 8.42 -7.79 5.04
CA GLU A 334 7.30 -7.37 5.90
C GLU A 334 7.05 -5.86 5.81
N ARG A 335 8.12 -5.04 5.70
CA ARG A 335 8.01 -3.60 5.42
C ARG A 335 7.39 -3.32 4.05
N LEU A 336 7.92 -3.95 3.00
CA LEU A 336 7.37 -3.85 1.64
C LEU A 336 5.88 -4.18 1.61
N ASN A 337 5.50 -5.28 2.25
CA ASN A 337 4.11 -5.76 2.31
C ASN A 337 3.20 -4.78 3.05
N SER A 338 3.64 -4.28 4.20
CA SER A 338 2.86 -3.34 5.02
C SER A 338 2.67 -2.01 4.30
N TYR A 339 3.73 -1.45 3.71
CA TYR A 339 3.67 -0.18 3.00
C TYR A 339 2.72 -0.23 1.80
N ILE A 340 2.77 -1.30 0.99
CA ILE A 340 1.87 -1.44 -0.16
C ILE A 340 0.42 -1.56 0.30
N LYS A 341 0.16 -2.35 1.36
CA LYS A 341 -1.18 -2.52 1.92
C LYS A 341 -1.76 -1.20 2.46
N ASP A 342 -0.92 -0.38 3.09
CA ASP A 342 -1.34 0.91 3.65
C ASP A 342 -1.65 1.96 2.55
N ILE A 343 -1.06 1.85 1.36
CA ILE A 343 -1.25 2.83 0.26
C ILE A 343 -2.35 2.45 -0.73
N ASP A 344 -2.50 1.15 -1.01
CA ASP A 344 -3.48 0.65 -1.97
C ASP A 344 -4.18 -0.58 -1.37
N GLU A 345 -5.02 -0.36 -0.35
CA GLU A 345 -5.81 -1.43 0.27
C GLU A 345 -6.73 -2.14 -0.73
N SER A 346 -7.06 -1.45 -1.82
CA SER A 346 -7.99 -1.91 -2.85
C SER A 346 -7.38 -2.97 -3.79
N VAL A 347 -6.05 -2.99 -3.90
CA VAL A 347 -5.31 -3.93 -4.75
C VAL A 347 -4.31 -4.73 -3.91
N PRO A 348 -4.45 -6.06 -3.85
CA PRO A 348 -3.56 -6.92 -3.08
C PRO A 348 -2.07 -6.74 -3.41
N VAL A 349 -1.21 -7.05 -2.42
CA VAL A 349 0.22 -6.74 -2.51
C VAL A 349 0.90 -7.50 -3.64
N GLY A 350 0.61 -8.79 -3.77
CA GLY A 350 1.17 -9.62 -4.84
C GLY A 350 0.75 -9.14 -6.22
N THR A 351 -0.50 -8.73 -6.40
CA THR A 351 -1.00 -8.08 -7.62
C THR A 351 -0.21 -6.82 -7.95
N ASN A 352 0.09 -5.98 -6.96
CA ASN A 352 0.92 -4.79 -7.11
C ASN A 352 2.39 -5.10 -7.46
N LEU A 353 2.94 -6.23 -7.02
CA LEU A 353 4.33 -6.63 -7.27
C LEU A 353 4.53 -7.41 -8.58
N LYS A 354 3.55 -8.21 -9.01
CA LYS A 354 3.57 -9.00 -10.25
C LYS A 354 3.66 -8.09 -11.47
N ALA A 355 4.51 -8.46 -12.43
CA ALA A 355 4.60 -7.80 -13.73
C ALA A 355 3.27 -7.84 -14.51
N ARG A 356 3.02 -6.85 -15.37
CA ARG A 356 1.81 -6.79 -16.21
C ARG A 356 1.87 -7.80 -17.36
N ASP A 357 0.71 -8.31 -17.75
CA ASP A 357 0.45 -9.06 -19.00
C ASP A 357 1.31 -10.31 -19.28
N VAL A 358 2.12 -10.74 -18.30
CA VAL A 358 3.00 -11.93 -18.42
C VAL A 358 2.60 -13.06 -17.50
N TRP A 359 1.77 -12.79 -16.50
CA TRP A 359 1.21 -13.81 -15.61
C TRP A 359 -0.09 -14.36 -16.20
N PRO A 360 -0.31 -15.69 -16.17
CA PRO A 360 -1.55 -16.29 -16.62
C PRO A 360 -2.74 -15.76 -15.82
N GLU A 361 -3.84 -15.44 -16.52
CA GLU A 361 -5.12 -15.13 -15.87
C GLU A 361 -5.68 -16.39 -15.19
N THR A 362 -6.36 -16.21 -14.05
CA THR A 362 -7.04 -17.31 -13.35
C THR A 362 -8.46 -16.93 -12.93
N GLU A 363 -9.20 -17.92 -12.45
CA GLU A 363 -10.51 -17.69 -11.84
C GLU A 363 -10.42 -16.97 -10.50
N ASN A 364 -9.30 -17.05 -9.78
CA ASN A 364 -9.24 -16.67 -8.37
C ASN A 364 -8.19 -15.61 -8.05
N SER A 365 -7.61 -14.97 -9.06
CA SER A 365 -6.59 -13.94 -8.88
C SER A 365 -6.73 -12.78 -9.86
N MET A 366 -6.34 -11.60 -9.41
CA MET A 366 -6.19 -10.40 -10.20
C MET A 366 -4.96 -10.46 -11.13
N PRO A 367 -5.02 -9.78 -12.29
CA PRO A 367 -3.87 -9.65 -13.18
C PRO A 367 -2.76 -8.83 -12.51
N GLY A 368 -1.50 -9.19 -12.76
CA GLY A 368 -0.36 -8.42 -12.26
C GLY A 368 -0.36 -6.98 -12.76
N GLU A 369 -0.08 -6.03 -11.87
CA GLU A 369 -0.24 -4.58 -12.14
C GLU A 369 1.08 -3.80 -12.07
N ASN A 370 2.12 -4.37 -11.49
CA ASN A 370 3.41 -3.71 -11.31
C ASN A 370 3.27 -2.26 -10.76
N GLY A 371 2.40 -2.06 -9.77
CA GLY A 371 1.94 -0.74 -9.32
C GLY A 371 3.06 0.17 -8.80
N PHE A 372 4.16 -0.42 -8.33
CA PHE A 372 5.32 0.24 -7.73
C PHE A 372 6.63 0.01 -8.51
N GLY A 373 6.56 -0.58 -9.72
CA GLY A 373 7.74 -0.82 -10.55
C GLY A 373 8.59 -2.04 -10.13
N PHE A 374 8.16 -2.82 -9.13
CA PHE A 374 8.88 -4.02 -8.67
C PHE A 374 9.05 -5.01 -9.83
N ASN A 375 8.03 -5.21 -10.66
CA ASN A 375 8.10 -5.95 -11.92
C ASN A 375 8.58 -7.40 -11.72
N ALA A 376 7.93 -8.13 -10.81
CA ALA A 376 8.22 -9.54 -10.62
C ALA A 376 7.74 -10.36 -11.82
N LEU A 377 8.70 -10.93 -12.57
CA LEU A 377 8.44 -11.86 -13.65
C LEU A 377 8.30 -13.29 -13.10
N PRO A 378 7.42 -14.14 -13.68
CA PRO A 378 7.24 -15.53 -13.27
C PRO A 378 8.42 -16.41 -13.74
N SER A 379 9.56 -16.27 -13.06
CA SER A 379 10.85 -16.87 -13.43
C SER A 379 10.91 -18.39 -13.29
N GLY A 380 9.97 -18.99 -12.56
CA GLY A 380 10.06 -20.36 -12.08
C GLY A 380 11.11 -20.52 -10.99
N ILE A 381 11.27 -21.76 -10.53
CA ILE A 381 12.17 -22.13 -9.43
C ILE A 381 12.87 -23.45 -9.74
N LEU A 382 13.93 -23.76 -9.00
CA LEU A 382 14.56 -25.08 -8.98
C LEU A 382 14.37 -25.69 -7.59
N PRO A 383 13.38 -26.56 -7.38
CA PRO A 383 13.17 -27.21 -6.09
C PRO A 383 14.28 -28.22 -5.79
N THR A 384 14.45 -28.57 -4.52
CA THR A 384 15.41 -29.60 -4.12
C THR A 384 15.12 -30.93 -4.79
N TYR A 385 16.14 -31.59 -5.35
CA TYR A 385 16.06 -32.92 -5.99
C TYR A 385 15.04 -33.00 -7.16
N SER A 386 14.65 -31.87 -7.74
CA SER A 386 13.68 -31.82 -8.84
C SER A 386 14.24 -31.02 -10.03
N SER A 387 13.57 -31.13 -11.18
CA SER A 387 13.85 -30.28 -12.34
C SER A 387 13.28 -28.87 -12.14
N PHE A 388 13.78 -27.92 -12.93
CA PHE A 388 13.17 -26.60 -13.04
C PHE A 388 11.65 -26.70 -13.27
N THR A 389 10.88 -25.90 -12.54
CA THR A 389 9.42 -25.94 -12.59
C THR A 389 8.81 -24.55 -12.44
N GLY A 390 7.52 -24.42 -12.76
CA GLY A 390 6.73 -23.22 -12.49
C GLY A 390 7.13 -21.97 -13.29
N LYS A 391 7.83 -22.13 -14.41
CA LYS A 391 8.03 -21.02 -15.36
C LYS A 391 6.66 -20.51 -15.81
N ASP A 392 6.55 -19.20 -15.88
CA ASP A 392 5.31 -18.50 -16.22
C ASP A 392 4.19 -18.65 -15.18
N SER A 393 4.43 -19.30 -14.02
CA SER A 393 3.41 -19.46 -12.96
C SER A 393 3.85 -19.05 -11.55
N VAL A 394 5.15 -19.01 -11.26
CA VAL A 394 5.68 -18.65 -9.92
C VAL A 394 7.01 -17.92 -10.04
N THR A 395 7.31 -17.08 -9.05
CA THR A 395 8.67 -16.65 -8.73
C THR A 395 8.86 -16.66 -7.22
N GLY A 396 10.08 -16.84 -6.76
CA GLY A 396 10.44 -16.70 -5.36
C GLY A 396 11.54 -15.65 -5.15
N PHE A 397 11.74 -15.24 -3.91
CA PHE A 397 12.85 -14.38 -3.50
C PHE A 397 13.40 -14.88 -2.18
N TRP A 398 14.66 -15.30 -2.17
CA TRP A 398 15.28 -15.74 -0.92
C TRP A 398 15.27 -14.64 0.14
N SER A 399 15.08 -15.07 1.40
CA SER A 399 15.37 -14.26 2.57
C SER A 399 16.64 -14.73 3.27
N THR A 400 17.27 -13.83 4.02
CA THR A 400 18.43 -14.16 4.89
C THR A 400 18.06 -15.05 6.07
N ALA A 401 16.77 -15.18 6.42
CA ALA A 401 16.35 -15.95 7.58
C ALA A 401 16.30 -17.46 7.31
N GLU A 402 16.93 -18.22 8.20
CA GLU A 402 16.78 -19.68 8.28
C GLU A 402 15.46 -20.03 8.99
N LYS A 403 14.82 -21.11 8.55
CA LYS A 403 13.71 -21.73 9.29
C LYS A 403 14.23 -22.77 10.26
N ASP A 404 15.19 -23.58 9.81
CA ASP A 404 15.92 -24.57 10.58
C ASP A 404 17.34 -24.74 9.99
N SER A 405 18.09 -25.74 10.44
CA SER A 405 19.47 -25.94 10.01
C SER A 405 19.64 -26.30 8.54
N VAL A 406 18.60 -26.77 7.84
CA VAL A 406 18.68 -27.24 6.44
C VAL A 406 17.70 -26.52 5.51
N SER A 407 16.79 -25.70 6.06
CA SER A 407 15.79 -24.95 5.32
C SER A 407 15.80 -23.45 5.65
N ALA A 408 15.43 -22.64 4.67
CA ALA A 408 15.38 -21.19 4.78
C ALA A 408 14.06 -20.62 4.26
N PHE A 409 13.75 -19.39 4.67
CA PHE A 409 12.55 -18.68 4.23
C PHE A 409 12.76 -18.00 2.89
N TYR A 410 11.73 -18.01 2.06
CA TYR A 410 11.64 -17.22 0.83
C TYR A 410 10.23 -16.62 0.70
N TRP A 411 10.11 -15.60 -0.13
CA TRP A 411 8.83 -14.97 -0.43
C TRP A 411 8.42 -15.30 -1.86
N SER A 412 7.19 -15.75 -2.05
CA SER A 412 6.68 -16.30 -3.29
C SER A 412 5.55 -15.46 -3.86
N LEU A 413 5.57 -15.28 -5.17
CA LEU A 413 4.45 -14.75 -5.95
C LEU A 413 3.99 -15.83 -6.91
N ARG A 414 2.68 -16.07 -6.93
CA ARG A 414 2.07 -17.11 -7.77
C ARG A 414 1.01 -16.50 -8.67
N TYR A 415 0.80 -17.13 -9.83
CA TYR A 415 -0.22 -16.68 -10.78
C TYR A 415 -1.64 -16.76 -10.20
N ASP A 416 -1.89 -17.72 -9.31
CA ASP A 416 -3.16 -18.03 -8.67
C ASP A 416 -3.34 -17.41 -7.28
N ASN A 417 -2.43 -16.51 -6.88
CA ASN A 417 -2.50 -15.81 -5.60
C ASN A 417 -2.28 -14.30 -5.80
N ASP A 418 -3.06 -13.51 -5.07
CA ASP A 418 -3.04 -12.06 -5.13
C ASP A 418 -2.07 -11.43 -4.11
N ASP A 419 -1.58 -12.22 -3.16
CA ASP A 419 -0.61 -11.78 -2.17
C ASP A 419 0.80 -12.35 -2.41
N ILE A 420 1.78 -11.71 -1.76
CA ILE A 420 3.12 -12.26 -1.61
C ILE A 420 3.16 -13.14 -0.36
N VAL A 421 3.57 -14.40 -0.51
CA VAL A 421 3.47 -15.40 0.56
C VAL A 421 4.85 -15.76 1.09
N ARG A 422 5.02 -15.79 2.41
CA ARG A 422 6.24 -16.32 3.04
C ARG A 422 6.16 -17.84 3.12
N ASP A 423 7.09 -18.50 2.45
CA ASP A 423 7.25 -19.95 2.40
C ASP A 423 8.65 -20.37 2.89
N SER A 424 8.90 -21.67 2.95
CA SER A 424 10.21 -22.23 3.29
C SER A 424 10.59 -23.37 2.37
N SER A 425 11.87 -23.47 2.02
CA SER A 425 12.40 -24.56 1.21
C SER A 425 13.77 -25.00 1.74
N GLY A 426 14.17 -26.23 1.42
CA GLY A 426 15.54 -26.69 1.66
C GLY A 426 16.55 -25.77 0.96
N LYS A 427 17.69 -25.53 1.59
CA LYS A 427 18.72 -24.58 1.12
C LYS A 427 19.39 -24.96 -0.21
N GLU A 428 19.28 -26.23 -0.60
CA GLU A 428 19.73 -26.76 -1.90
C GLU A 428 18.80 -26.39 -3.06
N ALA A 429 17.55 -25.97 -2.79
CA ALA A 429 16.70 -25.40 -3.83
C ALA A 429 17.24 -24.03 -4.29
N ALA A 430 16.97 -23.65 -5.54
CA ALA A 430 17.39 -22.37 -6.09
C ALA A 430 16.22 -21.45 -6.44
N PHE A 431 16.29 -20.23 -5.91
CA PHE A 431 15.30 -19.17 -6.12
C PHE A 431 16.01 -17.88 -6.57
N PRO A 432 15.29 -16.98 -7.25
CA PRO A 432 15.81 -15.65 -7.53
C PRO A 432 16.20 -14.89 -6.25
N VAL A 433 17.10 -13.93 -6.41
CA VAL A 433 17.43 -12.92 -5.40
C VAL A 433 17.06 -11.56 -5.96
N ARG A 434 16.38 -10.74 -5.16
CA ARG A 434 16.12 -9.34 -5.49
C ARG A 434 16.66 -8.50 -4.36
N CYS A 435 17.81 -7.87 -4.60
CA CYS A 435 18.49 -7.14 -3.56
C CYS A 435 17.71 -5.89 -3.18
N VAL A 436 17.78 -5.56 -1.91
CA VAL A 436 17.33 -4.29 -1.35
C VAL A 436 18.57 -3.49 -1.01
N MET A 437 18.55 -2.19 -1.28
CA MET A 437 19.65 -1.31 -0.96
C MET A 437 19.80 -1.32 0.55
N ASP A 438 21.05 -1.34 1.02
CA ASP A 438 21.31 -1.22 2.44
C ASP A 438 20.60 0.06 2.91
N PRO A 439 19.73 -0.01 3.94
CA PRO A 439 19.20 1.21 4.54
C PRO A 439 20.41 2.08 4.84
N PRO A 440 20.40 3.37 4.49
CA PRO A 440 21.54 4.28 4.54
C PRO A 440 22.52 3.86 5.63
N GLY A 441 23.56 3.15 5.19
CA GLY A 441 24.42 2.41 6.09
C GLY A 441 24.99 3.38 7.09
N VAL A 442 24.88 3.00 8.35
CA VAL A 442 25.36 3.66 9.56
C VAL A 442 26.81 4.17 9.46
N ASP A 443 27.57 3.81 8.42
CA ASP A 443 28.93 4.33 8.20
C ASP A 443 29.27 4.85 6.77
N GLU A 444 28.40 4.77 5.75
CA GLU A 444 28.76 5.23 4.38
C GLU A 444 27.71 6.09 3.64
N ILE A 445 26.44 6.18 4.10
CA ILE A 445 25.44 7.17 3.59
C ILE A 445 25.19 8.25 4.63
N TYR A 446 26.26 8.63 5.30
CA TYR A 446 26.36 9.89 5.99
C TYR A 446 27.64 10.51 5.45
N ASP A 447 27.50 11.19 4.31
CA ASP A 447 28.32 12.38 4.10
C ASP A 447 28.29 13.18 5.41
N SER A 448 29.35 13.93 5.68
CA SER A 448 29.54 14.91 6.77
C SER A 448 28.33 15.81 7.13
N THR A 449 27.22 15.72 6.39
CA THR A 449 25.94 16.42 6.56
C THR A 449 24.94 15.72 7.50
N ALA A 450 25.10 14.43 7.76
CA ALA A 450 24.32 13.63 8.71
C ALA A 450 24.13 14.25 10.10
N LEU A 451 22.93 14.12 10.67
CA LEU A 451 22.75 14.29 12.11
C LEU A 451 22.81 12.94 12.81
N PHE A 452 23.81 12.73 13.67
CA PHE A 452 23.83 11.62 14.62
C PHE A 452 23.27 12.10 15.97
N ASP A 453 22.23 11.43 16.45
CA ASP A 453 21.67 11.65 17.77
C ASP A 453 22.29 10.65 18.75
N SER A 454 23.21 11.14 19.58
CA SER A 454 23.91 10.31 20.56
C SER A 454 23.03 9.78 21.68
N ARG A 455 21.77 10.25 21.79
CA ARG A 455 20.85 9.87 22.87
C ARG A 455 20.17 8.52 22.62
N ASP A 456 20.01 8.16 21.34
CA ASP A 456 19.28 6.95 20.90
C ASP A 456 19.95 6.24 19.71
N GLU A 457 21.15 6.69 19.33
CA GLU A 457 21.93 6.20 18.19
C GLU A 457 21.22 6.34 16.83
N ASN A 458 20.09 7.06 16.78
CA ASN A 458 19.43 7.35 15.51
C ASN A 458 20.30 8.31 14.70
N ARG A 459 20.29 8.08 13.39
CA ARG A 459 20.88 9.00 12.44
C ARG A 459 19.78 9.52 11.52
N TYR A 460 19.91 10.78 11.11
CA TYR A 460 18.92 11.47 10.30
C TYR A 460 19.63 12.19 9.15
N LYS A 461 19.09 12.03 7.95
CA LYS A 461 19.48 12.85 6.80
C LYS A 461 19.14 14.30 7.10
N THR A 462 19.98 15.19 6.59
CA THR A 462 19.73 16.62 6.64
C THR A 462 19.80 17.20 5.24
N VAL A 463 19.21 18.37 5.07
CA VAL A 463 19.23 19.13 3.83
C VAL A 463 19.54 20.59 4.14
N GLU A 464 20.34 21.22 3.30
CA GLU A 464 20.52 22.67 3.31
C GLU A 464 19.48 23.33 2.39
N ILE A 465 18.63 24.18 2.96
CA ILE A 465 17.62 24.96 2.23
C ILE A 465 17.72 26.39 2.74
N GLY A 466 17.96 27.35 1.84
CA GLY A 466 17.97 28.77 2.23
C GLY A 466 19.09 29.18 3.19
N GLY A 467 20.20 28.42 3.20
CA GLY A 467 21.31 28.62 4.15
C GLY A 467 21.07 28.05 5.55
N LYS A 468 19.93 27.39 5.79
CA LYS A 468 19.65 26.66 7.03
C LYS A 468 19.75 25.16 6.79
N ARG A 469 20.23 24.42 7.79
CA ARG A 469 20.30 22.95 7.75
C ARG A 469 19.11 22.35 8.50
N TRP A 470 18.25 21.63 7.78
CA TRP A 470 17.02 21.02 8.27
C TRP A 470 17.15 19.51 8.35
N MET A 471 16.41 18.87 9.27
CA MET A 471 16.19 17.43 9.19
C MET A 471 15.36 17.09 7.95
N ALA A 472 15.85 16.14 7.15
CA ALA A 472 15.16 15.55 5.99
C ALA A 472 14.39 14.27 6.36
N GLU A 473 14.41 13.86 7.64
CA GLU A 473 13.58 12.78 8.19
C GLU A 473 12.87 13.21 9.47
N ASN A 474 11.71 12.62 9.77
CA ASN A 474 10.96 12.86 11.01
C ASN A 474 11.78 12.34 12.21
N LEU A 475 11.75 13.07 13.33
CA LEU A 475 12.44 12.64 14.55
C LEU A 475 11.89 11.28 15.04
N ARG A 476 12.79 10.39 15.47
CA ARG A 476 12.48 9.04 15.98
C ARG A 476 12.80 8.85 17.46
N PHE A 477 13.25 9.91 18.13
CA PHE A 477 13.63 9.91 19.55
C PHE A 477 12.46 9.50 20.44
N ALA A 478 12.61 8.40 21.17
CA ALA A 478 11.56 7.83 22.03
C ALA A 478 11.43 8.63 23.35
N ALA A 479 10.78 9.79 23.29
CA ALA A 479 10.42 10.56 24.46
C ALA A 479 9.23 9.91 25.21
N PRO A 480 9.18 9.96 26.55
CA PRO A 480 7.98 9.58 27.30
C PRO A 480 6.75 10.33 26.78
N GLY A 481 5.66 9.61 26.49
CA GLY A 481 4.45 10.20 25.90
C GLY A 481 4.49 10.39 24.38
N SER A 482 5.50 9.86 23.68
CA SER A 482 5.54 9.80 22.21
C SER A 482 5.07 8.46 21.66
N PHE A 483 4.47 8.48 20.47
CA PHE A 483 3.78 7.33 19.89
C PHE A 483 4.43 6.89 18.57
N CYS A 484 4.43 5.58 18.33
CA CYS A 484 4.45 5.09 16.96
C CYS A 484 3.04 5.17 16.41
N TYR A 485 2.87 5.43 15.13
CA TYR A 485 1.54 5.34 14.52
C TYR A 485 0.97 3.92 14.76
N GLU A 486 -0.27 3.81 15.26
CA GLU A 486 -0.93 2.56 15.69
C GLU A 486 -0.11 1.73 16.69
N ASP A 487 0.79 2.36 17.44
CA ASP A 487 1.68 1.69 18.40
C ASP A 487 2.54 0.58 17.77
N LYS A 488 2.80 0.68 16.45
CA LYS A 488 3.64 -0.28 15.71
C LYS A 488 5.06 0.24 15.54
N ASP A 489 6.04 -0.46 16.13
CA ASP A 489 7.48 -0.13 16.03
C ASP A 489 7.97 0.09 14.58
N ILE A 490 7.41 -0.65 13.62
CA ILE A 490 7.78 -0.51 12.21
C ILE A 490 7.37 0.84 11.63
N ARG A 491 6.28 1.44 12.13
CA ARG A 491 5.80 2.75 11.71
C ARG A 491 6.64 3.87 12.31
N CYS A 492 7.17 3.70 13.52
CA CYS A 492 8.19 4.61 14.04
C CYS A 492 9.43 4.70 13.14
N ARG A 493 9.89 3.58 12.59
CA ARG A 493 11.06 3.55 11.68
C ARG A 493 10.75 4.21 10.35
N SER A 494 9.56 3.94 9.80
CA SER A 494 9.17 4.36 8.45
C SER A 494 8.69 5.82 8.40
N TYR A 495 7.99 6.28 9.45
CA TYR A 495 7.29 7.57 9.49
C TYR A 495 7.81 8.53 10.57
N GLY A 496 8.73 8.10 11.44
CA GLY A 496 9.07 8.85 12.65
C GLY A 496 8.06 8.64 13.76
N ARG A 497 8.28 9.33 14.89
CA ARG A 497 7.38 9.32 16.03
C ARG A 497 6.42 10.51 15.98
N LEU A 498 5.27 10.33 16.61
CA LEU A 498 4.28 11.36 16.86
C LEU A 498 4.41 11.83 18.30
N TYR A 499 4.50 13.14 18.48
CA TYR A 499 4.73 13.78 19.77
C TYR A 499 3.57 14.72 20.07
N PRO A 500 2.96 14.66 21.26
CA PRO A 500 2.20 15.79 21.76
C PRO A 500 3.08 17.04 21.83
N TRP A 501 2.53 18.23 21.58
CA TRP A 501 3.35 19.44 21.47
C TRP A 501 4.17 19.74 22.73
N HIS A 502 3.58 19.58 23.92
CA HIS A 502 4.30 19.78 25.18
C HIS A 502 5.48 18.80 25.34
N VAL A 503 5.32 17.55 24.86
CA VAL A 503 6.41 16.57 24.80
C VAL A 503 7.49 17.04 23.84
N ALA A 504 7.13 17.49 22.63
CA ALA A 504 8.06 18.00 21.63
C ALA A 504 8.86 19.21 22.15
N MET A 505 8.21 20.09 22.90
CA MET A 505 8.81 21.29 23.49
C MET A 505 9.52 21.04 24.83
N ARG A 506 9.39 19.84 25.42
CA ARG A 506 9.82 19.55 26.81
C ARG A 506 9.24 20.56 27.82
N LEU A 507 7.95 20.83 27.68
CA LEU A 507 7.18 21.70 28.58
C LEU A 507 6.17 20.86 29.38
N PRO A 508 5.65 21.39 30.51
CA PRO A 508 4.53 20.78 31.23
C PRO A 508 3.33 20.50 30.31
N ASP A 509 2.59 19.43 30.60
CA ASP A 509 1.40 19.03 29.85
C ASP A 509 0.28 20.08 29.90
N ASP A 510 0.22 20.85 30.98
CA ASP A 510 -0.71 21.95 31.17
C ASP A 510 -0.22 23.30 30.60
N PHE A 511 0.94 23.37 29.95
CA PHE A 511 1.54 24.64 29.50
C PHE A 511 0.66 25.45 28.54
N ILE A 512 -0.17 24.78 27.73
CA ILE A 512 -1.12 25.48 26.85
C ILE A 512 -2.09 26.33 27.69
N VAL A 513 -2.55 25.79 28.81
CA VAL A 513 -3.48 26.46 29.75
C VAL A 513 -2.74 27.40 30.71
N ASN A 514 -1.53 27.03 31.13
CA ASN A 514 -0.73 27.74 32.12
C ASN A 514 0.65 28.12 31.55
N PRO A 515 0.71 29.05 30.57
CA PRO A 515 1.98 29.42 29.95
C PRO A 515 2.87 30.17 30.93
N VAL A 516 4.17 29.87 30.90
CA VAL A 516 5.20 30.63 31.62
C VAL A 516 5.93 31.52 30.64
N GLU A 517 5.92 32.83 30.90
CA GLU A 517 6.61 33.82 30.07
C GLU A 517 8.11 33.49 29.99
N GLY A 518 8.66 33.53 28.77
CA GLY A 518 10.08 33.24 28.52
C GLY A 518 10.46 31.76 28.54
N ALA A 519 9.52 30.83 28.71
CA ALA A 519 9.81 29.40 28.66
C ALA A 519 10.14 28.88 27.25
N ILE A 520 9.63 29.54 26.20
CA ILE A 520 9.97 29.27 24.80
C ILE A 520 11.04 30.27 24.37
N THR A 521 12.16 29.76 23.84
CA THR A 521 13.31 30.58 23.44
C THR A 521 13.44 30.67 21.92
N VAL A 522 14.23 31.63 21.41
CA VAL A 522 14.42 31.88 19.96
C VAL A 522 15.06 30.69 19.22
N GLU A 523 15.73 29.79 19.93
CA GLU A 523 16.19 28.48 19.42
C GLU A 523 15.78 27.39 20.42
N HIS A 524 14.46 27.25 20.63
CA HIS A 524 13.94 26.33 21.64
C HIS A 524 14.26 24.87 21.34
N GLN A 525 15.24 24.30 22.06
CA GLN A 525 15.74 22.97 21.78
C GLN A 525 14.63 21.90 21.80
N GLY A 526 13.73 21.93 22.79
CA GLY A 526 12.74 20.87 22.99
C GLY A 526 13.38 19.47 23.01
N ILE A 527 12.78 18.50 22.33
CA ILE A 527 13.32 17.14 22.17
C ILE A 527 14.36 17.01 21.05
N CYS A 528 14.69 18.08 20.34
CA CYS A 528 15.73 18.04 19.32
C CYS A 528 17.12 17.73 19.93
N PRO A 529 18.03 17.11 19.15
CA PRO A 529 19.41 16.87 19.59
C PRO A 529 20.13 18.16 19.96
N ALA A 530 21.21 18.06 20.74
CA ALA A 530 22.01 19.25 21.08
C ALA A 530 22.53 19.95 19.81
N GLY A 531 22.45 21.28 19.78
CA GLY A 531 22.78 22.10 18.59
C GLY A 531 21.71 22.13 17.51
N TRP A 532 20.53 21.60 17.81
CA TRP A 532 19.32 21.66 16.97
C TRP A 532 18.13 22.10 17.81
N HIS A 533 17.16 22.74 17.19
CA HIS A 533 15.95 23.23 17.87
C HIS A 533 14.67 22.94 17.08
N VAL A 534 13.54 23.07 17.77
CA VAL A 534 12.21 23.04 17.18
C VAL A 534 12.05 24.34 16.35
N PRO A 535 11.70 24.27 15.06
CA PRO A 535 11.69 25.44 14.18
C PRO A 535 10.67 26.49 14.60
N SER A 536 11.03 27.77 14.51
CA SER A 536 10.10 28.87 14.76
C SER A 536 9.16 29.13 13.58
N GLN A 537 8.14 29.99 13.80
CA GLN A 537 7.26 30.44 12.72
C GLN A 537 8.04 31.10 11.58
N GLU A 538 9.01 31.94 11.94
CA GLU A 538 9.85 32.67 11.00
C GLU A 538 10.69 31.72 10.14
N GLU A 539 11.20 30.64 10.74
CA GLU A 539 12.00 29.65 10.01
C GLU A 539 11.16 28.83 9.04
N TRP A 540 9.94 28.44 9.43
CA TRP A 540 8.99 27.80 8.50
C TRP A 540 8.59 28.72 7.34
N ASN A 541 8.28 29.98 7.64
CA ASN A 541 7.98 30.98 6.62
C ASN A 541 9.14 31.19 5.64
N LYS A 542 10.37 31.26 6.16
CA LYS A 542 11.58 31.40 5.36
C LYS A 542 11.82 30.17 4.49
N LEU A 543 11.67 28.96 5.03
CA LEU A 543 11.77 27.71 4.29
C LEU A 543 10.85 27.70 3.06
N MET A 544 9.58 28.08 3.24
CA MET A 544 8.61 28.16 2.15
C MET A 544 9.00 29.21 1.11
N ALA A 545 9.48 30.38 1.53
CA ALA A 545 9.93 31.43 0.63
C ALA A 545 11.14 31.00 -0.20
N ASP A 546 12.13 30.33 0.41
CA ASP A 546 13.32 29.84 -0.27
C ASP A 546 12.97 28.73 -1.29
N ILE A 547 12.03 27.85 -0.95
CA ILE A 547 11.53 26.83 -1.88
C ILE A 547 10.76 27.46 -3.04
N ALA A 548 9.93 28.48 -2.79
CA ALA A 548 9.22 29.19 -3.85
C ALA A 548 10.19 29.81 -4.88
N GLN A 549 11.36 30.27 -4.43
CA GLN A 549 12.41 30.82 -5.31
C GLN A 549 13.09 29.76 -6.19
N MET A 550 13.02 28.47 -5.83
CA MET A 550 13.62 27.40 -6.63
C MET A 550 12.92 27.19 -7.99
N LYS A 551 11.75 27.80 -8.23
CA LYS A 551 10.95 27.71 -9.47
C LYS A 551 10.61 26.27 -9.91
N LYS A 552 10.33 25.38 -8.95
CA LYS A 552 10.15 23.92 -9.15
C LYS A 552 8.69 23.40 -9.06
N GLY A 553 7.70 24.29 -9.04
CA GLY A 553 6.28 23.93 -8.88
C GLY A 553 5.66 24.61 -7.65
N SER A 554 4.61 24.01 -7.09
CA SER A 554 4.03 24.47 -5.82
C SER A 554 5.00 24.19 -4.66
N VAL A 555 5.00 25.07 -3.65
CA VAL A 555 5.85 24.89 -2.44
C VAL A 555 5.52 23.57 -1.75
N ALA A 556 4.23 23.22 -1.66
CA ALA A 556 3.79 21.97 -1.06
C ALA A 556 4.31 20.75 -1.83
N ALA A 557 4.26 20.75 -3.17
CA ALA A 557 4.80 19.65 -3.96
C ALA A 557 6.31 19.49 -3.75
N ALA A 558 7.06 20.60 -3.73
CA ALA A 558 8.51 20.55 -3.54
C ALA A 558 8.93 20.05 -2.14
N LEU A 559 8.09 20.24 -1.11
CA LEU A 559 8.32 19.74 0.25
C LEU A 559 8.02 18.24 0.41
N LYS A 560 7.02 17.72 -0.32
CA LYS A 560 6.57 16.32 -0.24
C LYS A 560 7.63 15.33 -0.76
N THR A 561 7.65 14.13 -0.19
CA THR A 561 8.34 12.99 -0.81
C THR A 561 7.68 12.62 -2.14
N ARG A 562 8.49 12.19 -3.10
CA ARG A 562 8.01 11.78 -4.44
C ARG A 562 7.00 10.63 -4.38
N GLU A 563 7.13 9.74 -3.38
CA GLU A 563 6.32 8.55 -3.19
C GLU A 563 5.74 8.50 -1.78
N GLY A 564 4.69 7.70 -1.55
CA GLY A 564 4.05 7.50 -0.24
C GLY A 564 2.73 8.24 -0.03
N TRP A 565 2.40 9.21 -0.86
CA TRP A 565 1.11 9.93 -0.81
C TRP A 565 0.04 9.18 -1.61
N ALA A 566 -1.14 8.98 -1.02
CA ALA A 566 -2.28 8.31 -1.66
C ALA A 566 -2.68 9.03 -2.97
N ARG A 567 -3.02 8.25 -4.01
CA ARG A 567 -3.27 8.74 -5.38
C ARG A 567 -4.45 9.73 -5.40
N GLY A 568 -4.20 10.94 -5.91
CA GLY A 568 -5.20 12.01 -5.98
C GLY A 568 -4.61 13.43 -6.04
N GLY A 569 -3.32 13.58 -5.71
CA GLY A 569 -2.57 14.84 -5.83
C GLY A 569 -1.85 15.01 -7.17
N ALA A 570 -1.51 16.26 -7.51
CA ALA A 570 -0.71 16.61 -8.69
C ALA A 570 0.62 15.83 -8.73
N PRO A 571 1.14 15.49 -9.92
CA PRO A 571 2.45 14.85 -10.03
C PRO A 571 3.52 15.74 -9.39
N ILE A 572 4.20 15.19 -8.38
CA ILE A 572 5.23 15.90 -7.62
C ILE A 572 6.43 16.17 -8.54
N SER A 573 6.61 17.43 -8.95
CA SER A 573 7.77 17.88 -9.69
C SER A 573 8.90 18.29 -8.72
N GLU A 574 10.10 17.77 -9.00
CA GLU A 574 11.41 18.21 -8.52
C GLU A 574 11.53 18.63 -7.04
N TYR A 575 11.87 17.64 -6.22
CA TYR A 575 12.06 17.65 -4.77
C TYR A 575 13.09 18.67 -4.24
N SER A 576 12.76 19.31 -3.11
CA SER A 576 13.59 20.31 -2.39
C SER A 576 14.71 19.74 -1.53
N GLY A 577 14.64 18.47 -1.14
CA GLY A 577 15.46 17.95 -0.05
C GLY A 577 14.69 17.68 1.26
N PHE A 578 13.53 18.30 1.46
CA PHE A 578 12.84 18.28 2.76
C PHE A 578 12.19 16.93 3.13
N ASN A 579 11.64 16.21 2.16
CA ASN A 579 11.12 14.83 2.30
C ASN A 579 9.99 14.72 3.32
N ALA A 580 8.93 15.53 3.17
CA ALA A 580 7.72 15.37 3.95
C ALA A 580 6.97 14.09 3.53
N ILE A 581 6.98 13.09 4.41
CA ILE A 581 6.24 11.83 4.28
C ILE A 581 4.87 11.97 4.95
N PRO A 582 3.79 11.35 4.42
CA PRO A 582 2.45 11.46 4.97
C PRO A 582 2.28 10.56 6.20
N ALA A 583 2.83 11.02 7.33
CA ALA A 583 2.90 10.28 8.59
C ALA A 583 1.57 10.27 9.38
N GLY A 584 0.55 10.99 8.92
CA GLY A 584 -0.72 11.17 9.64
C GLY A 584 -0.55 11.84 10.99
N ALA A 585 -1.51 11.59 11.89
CA ALA A 585 -1.54 12.12 13.25
C ALA A 585 -2.16 11.12 14.22
N ARG A 586 -1.94 11.35 15.52
CA ARG A 586 -2.71 10.72 16.59
C ARG A 586 -3.53 11.79 17.29
N TYR A 587 -4.83 11.59 17.40
CA TYR A 587 -5.75 12.54 18.00
C TYR A 587 -5.82 12.35 19.52
N SER A 588 -6.43 13.33 20.20
CA SER A 588 -6.56 13.40 21.65
C SER A 588 -7.33 12.23 22.26
N ASP A 589 -8.29 11.68 21.52
CA ASP A 589 -9.03 10.46 21.84
C ASP A 589 -8.19 9.17 21.70
N GLY A 590 -7.02 9.29 21.09
CA GLY A 590 -6.07 8.22 20.85
C GLY A 590 -6.16 7.55 19.49
N GLU A 591 -7.10 7.97 18.64
CA GLU A 591 -7.25 7.46 17.30
C GLU A 591 -6.10 7.92 16.40
N PHE A 592 -5.68 7.05 15.47
CA PHE A 592 -4.65 7.37 14.49
C PHE A 592 -5.31 7.53 13.11
N MET A 593 -5.13 8.68 12.47
CA MET A 593 -5.76 8.97 11.18
C MET A 593 -4.78 9.57 10.18
N GLU A 594 -5.20 9.55 8.91
CA GLU A 594 -4.58 10.27 7.79
C GLU A 594 -3.16 9.83 7.39
N LEU A 595 -2.75 8.63 7.81
CA LEU A 595 -1.57 7.98 7.23
C LEU A 595 -1.71 7.88 5.71
N GLY A 596 -0.66 8.23 4.98
CA GLY A 596 -0.69 8.20 3.52
C GLY A 596 -1.36 9.42 2.86
N THR A 597 -2.17 10.21 3.58
CA THR A 597 -2.89 11.36 2.99
C THR A 597 -2.42 12.71 3.52
N SER A 598 -1.95 12.79 4.76
CA SER A 598 -1.53 14.04 5.41
C SER A 598 -0.24 13.89 6.23
N THR A 599 0.43 15.01 6.50
CA THR A 599 1.47 15.11 7.53
C THR A 599 1.40 16.44 8.24
N TYR A 600 1.83 16.42 9.51
CA TYR A 600 1.77 17.54 10.44
C TYR A 600 3.13 17.73 11.11
N PHE A 601 3.58 18.98 11.26
CA PHE A 601 4.85 19.32 11.89
C PHE A 601 4.68 20.44 12.93
N TRP A 602 5.21 20.22 14.12
CA TRP A 602 5.20 21.25 15.16
C TRP A 602 6.10 22.45 14.84
N GLU A 603 5.67 23.60 15.33
CA GLU A 603 6.41 24.86 15.43
C GLU A 603 6.70 25.17 16.90
N ALA A 604 7.79 25.90 17.15
CA ALA A 604 8.17 26.39 18.48
C ALA A 604 7.36 27.63 18.89
N SER A 605 6.03 27.58 18.74
CA SER A 605 5.14 28.62 19.24
C SER A 605 3.86 28.01 19.80
N GLY A 606 3.38 28.60 20.88
CA GLY A 606 2.16 28.19 21.56
C GLY A 606 2.14 28.60 23.02
N GLY A 607 1.00 28.37 23.68
CA GLY A 607 0.74 28.80 25.05
C GLY A 607 -0.17 30.03 25.14
N GLY A 608 -0.91 30.12 26.25
CA GLY A 608 -2.05 31.03 26.37
C GLY A 608 -3.21 30.58 25.48
N ASP A 609 -4.26 31.38 25.36
CA ASP A 609 -5.46 31.08 24.56
C ASP A 609 -5.20 30.97 23.03
N VAL A 610 -3.95 30.83 22.60
CA VAL A 610 -3.48 30.79 21.20
C VAL A 610 -3.32 29.35 20.69
N GLY A 611 -3.14 28.34 21.55
CA GLY A 611 -2.94 26.94 21.13
C GLY A 611 -1.51 26.66 20.60
N ALA A 612 -1.21 25.41 20.28
CA ALA A 612 0.11 24.97 19.78
C ALA A 612 0.22 25.08 18.26
N GLY A 613 1.18 25.84 17.75
CA GLY A 613 1.34 26.07 16.30
C GLY A 613 1.87 24.85 15.56
N TYR A 614 1.26 24.51 14.42
CA TYR A 614 1.72 23.47 13.51
C TYR A 614 1.52 23.81 12.04
N TRP A 615 2.25 23.08 11.19
CA TRP A 615 2.18 23.15 9.73
C TRP A 615 1.71 21.82 9.16
N ASN A 616 0.85 21.84 8.14
CA ASN A 616 0.39 20.62 7.49
C ASN A 616 0.53 20.64 5.97
N LEU A 617 0.66 19.42 5.42
CA LEU A 617 0.59 19.16 3.99
C LEU A 617 -0.40 18.01 3.77
N ILE A 618 -1.28 18.16 2.78
CA ILE A 618 -2.34 17.20 2.46
C ILE A 618 -2.22 16.81 0.98
N ASN A 619 -2.49 15.55 0.62
CA ASN A 619 -2.34 15.04 -0.74
C ASN A 619 -3.14 15.84 -1.79
N SER A 620 -4.35 16.27 -1.45
CA SER A 620 -5.31 16.94 -2.33
C SER A 620 -5.09 18.46 -2.48
N LYS A 621 -4.12 19.02 -1.75
CA LYS A 621 -3.82 20.46 -1.77
C LYS A 621 -2.37 20.73 -2.19
N ASP A 622 -2.20 21.82 -2.94
CA ASP A 622 -0.91 22.35 -3.37
C ASP A 622 -0.39 23.48 -2.46
N GLU A 623 -0.98 23.61 -1.28
CA GLU A 623 -0.66 24.63 -0.28
C GLU A 623 -0.18 23.96 1.02
N VAL A 624 0.74 24.65 1.72
CA VAL A 624 1.12 24.32 3.09
C VAL A 624 0.28 25.24 3.98
N MET A 625 -0.46 24.69 4.95
CA MET A 625 -1.28 25.50 5.85
C MET A 625 -0.68 25.49 7.25
N ARG A 626 -0.79 26.63 7.93
CA ARG A 626 -0.50 26.75 9.36
C ARG A 626 -1.81 26.76 10.13
N ALA A 627 -1.84 26.10 11.28
CA ALA A 627 -2.98 26.10 12.18
C ALA A 627 -2.50 25.92 13.64
N GLU A 628 -3.44 26.02 14.57
CA GLU A 628 -3.22 25.87 16.00
C GLU A 628 -3.97 24.65 16.54
N ASP A 629 -3.30 23.88 17.40
CA ASP A 629 -3.87 22.73 18.10
C ASP A 629 -4.20 23.08 19.56
N PHE A 630 -5.43 22.81 19.97
CA PHE A 630 -5.91 22.97 21.34
C PHE A 630 -6.23 21.63 22.01
N GLU A 631 -6.15 20.53 21.26
CA GLU A 631 -6.67 19.23 21.67
C GLU A 631 -5.58 18.30 22.19
N ASN A 632 -4.31 18.71 22.19
CA ASN A 632 -3.18 17.86 22.57
C ASN A 632 -3.03 16.66 21.63
N ASN A 633 -3.25 16.90 20.33
CA ASN A 633 -2.95 15.93 19.29
C ASN A 633 -1.44 15.68 19.23
N ALA A 634 -1.02 14.59 18.58
CA ALA A 634 0.39 14.25 18.41
C ALA A 634 0.79 14.25 16.94
N PHE A 635 1.77 15.09 16.60
CA PHE A 635 2.28 15.30 15.25
C PHE A 635 3.77 14.98 15.14
N SER A 636 4.28 14.93 13.91
CA SER A 636 5.70 14.69 13.65
C SER A 636 6.53 15.93 14.02
N LEU A 637 7.84 15.73 14.21
CA LEU A 637 8.78 16.82 14.48
C LEU A 637 9.96 16.80 13.50
N ARG A 638 10.34 17.98 13.02
CA ARG A 638 11.58 18.25 12.29
C ARG A 638 12.38 19.27 13.06
N CYS A 639 13.68 19.03 13.23
CA CYS A 639 14.57 19.97 13.88
C CYS A 639 15.38 20.76 12.84
N VAL A 640 15.79 21.97 13.20
CA VAL A 640 16.69 22.81 12.41
C VAL A 640 17.96 23.10 13.21
N LYS A 641 19.11 23.18 12.54
CA LYS A 641 20.41 23.38 13.18
C LYS A 641 20.55 24.82 13.65
N ASN A 642 21.08 25.01 14.86
CA ASN A 642 21.34 26.33 15.43
C ASN A 642 22.34 27.14 14.57
N GLU A 643 22.23 28.46 14.60
CA GLU A 643 23.23 29.35 14.03
C GLU A 643 24.52 29.29 14.87
N VAL A 644 25.68 29.14 14.23
CA VAL A 644 26.96 29.15 14.95
C VAL A 644 27.30 30.58 15.32
N THR A 645 27.32 30.90 16.61
CA THR A 645 27.71 32.24 17.06
C THR A 645 29.23 32.38 17.16
N GLU A 646 29.75 33.61 17.10
CA GLU A 646 31.18 33.88 17.36
C GLU A 646 31.66 33.37 18.73
N ALA A 647 30.75 33.25 19.70
CA ALA A 647 31.06 32.72 21.03
C ALA A 647 31.33 31.21 21.00
N ASP A 648 30.67 30.46 20.13
CA ASP A 648 30.86 29.02 19.96
C ASP A 648 32.18 28.70 19.26
N LEU A 649 32.57 29.52 18.28
CA LEU A 649 33.89 29.45 17.63
C LEU A 649 35.03 29.76 18.63
N LYS A 650 34.80 30.69 19.56
CA LYS A 650 35.77 31.02 20.63
C LYS A 650 35.87 29.92 21.68
N LYS A 651 34.78 29.22 22.02
CA LYS A 651 34.82 28.04 22.92
C LYS A 651 35.57 26.86 22.28
N ALA A 652 35.38 26.60 20.99
CA ALA A 652 36.08 25.54 20.28
C ALA A 652 37.59 25.82 20.11
N ALA A 653 37.99 27.09 20.07
CA ALA A 653 39.39 27.51 19.96
C ALA A 653 40.20 27.44 21.28
N VAL A 654 39.55 27.20 22.43
CA VAL A 654 40.18 27.24 23.77
C VAL A 654 40.59 25.86 24.29
N THR A 655 40.38 24.78 23.52
CA THR A 655 40.99 23.47 23.81
C THR A 655 42.04 23.08 22.78
N PRO A 656 43.33 23.35 23.02
CA PRO A 656 44.43 22.67 22.35
C PRO A 656 44.98 21.52 23.21
N ASP A 657 45.19 20.39 22.55
CA ASP A 657 46.15 19.31 22.81
C ASP A 657 46.76 19.21 24.22
N ALA A 658 46.34 18.17 24.94
CA ALA A 658 47.19 17.49 25.90
C ALA A 658 47.03 15.97 25.75
N ALA A 659 47.95 15.39 24.97
CA ALA A 659 48.75 14.20 25.30
C ALA A 659 48.87 13.20 24.15
N ALA A 660 49.82 13.46 23.25
CA ALA A 660 50.53 12.43 22.51
C ALA A 660 52.03 12.77 22.46
N GLY A 661 52.86 11.80 22.85
CA GLY A 661 54.33 11.82 22.78
C GLY A 661 55.01 11.89 24.16
N THR A 662 55.95 11.03 24.57
CA THR A 662 56.90 10.23 23.78
C THR A 662 57.52 9.08 24.59
N GLU A 663 58.07 8.14 23.82
CA GLU A 663 58.77 6.88 24.12
C GLU A 663 60.01 6.95 25.04
N GLY A 664 60.43 5.79 25.57
CA GLY A 664 61.85 5.38 25.46
C GLY A 664 62.68 5.04 26.72
N ALA A 665 62.65 3.75 27.10
CA ALA A 665 63.79 2.88 27.48
C ALA A 665 64.70 3.06 28.75
N SER A 666 65.01 1.88 29.33
CA SER A 666 66.11 1.47 30.24
C SER A 666 65.97 1.80 31.75
N GLY A 667 66.26 0.93 32.73
CA GLY A 667 66.73 -0.46 32.80
C GLY A 667 66.87 -0.89 34.29
N THR A 668 66.91 -2.22 34.54
CA THR A 668 67.53 -2.96 35.70
C THR A 668 67.14 -2.55 37.15
N GLU A 669 66.88 -3.43 38.14
CA GLU A 669 67.47 -4.72 38.53
C GLU A 669 66.71 -5.31 39.76
N GLY A 670 66.56 -6.64 39.83
CA GLY A 670 66.60 -7.54 41.03
C GLY A 670 65.67 -7.31 42.25
N ALA A 671 65.14 -8.31 42.97
CA ALA A 671 65.53 -9.71 43.15
C ALA A 671 64.34 -10.55 43.70
N ALA A 672 64.39 -11.86 43.44
CA ALA A 672 63.51 -12.91 43.97
C ALA A 672 64.00 -13.43 45.35
N PRO A 673 63.31 -14.35 46.06
CA PRO A 673 62.89 -15.67 45.57
C PRO A 673 61.38 -15.85 45.33
#